data_AF-A0A165CV49-F1
#
_entry.id   AF-A0A165CV49-F1
#
_cell.length_a   1.000
_cell.length_b   1.000
_cell.length_c   1.000
_cell.angle_alpha   90.00
_cell.angle_beta   90.00
_cell.angle_gamma   90.00
#
_symmetry.space_group_name_H-M   'P 1'
#
loop_
_entity.id
_entity.type
_entity.pdbx_description
1 polymer ?
#
loop_
_entity_poly.entity_id
_entity_poly.type
_entity_poly.pdbx_seq_one_letter_code
_entity_poly.pdbx_strand_id
1 'polypeptide(L)'
;MSWMSPSYRLVPGPGLNLNVSTRLDGRYRLWLYREVGWDADGDSPPSGHPVLFLPGNAGSFKQSRSLASSSTRQYYLSPRARAPAFPARTKPLDVYTLDTAEELSAFSAAPLRAQAEYAAGAVAHILSLYAGQPSPPQDVTLLAHSMGGLVARLLLAASPRPPVRTIIALSTPHAFPPLPISRALENLYAAAAAPLPPDVLFLTICGGAQDTEFPGEMCAAWPPSDPGPGQGLALTSHTTSLPQAWTGVGHREIVWCHQVRWRVARLALELQGLDAGAAGGRAERAAAVSRWFGQAGEGAPAAPSRGAAESESESEPEPEPEASEAAALASGAGTWAVLRPLSPPSPVFACTSAGCARARVATRRMLPHPPEAEAWPRPGEGVGEEEGRWYEEVELPGAGWLQAARREGVAVGRKGAGVSSPAGVLSALFGLDVPIPPPDRPALHRTVSFPRLPTYALLVYRASLTSTGACSVLPPLLSSPPEAHYHPRAHLSPGFFPTHQTGPFLPLPASPSPFQLDIWAGGAPGEACSVAALHVQLDIWASLARALPRYRVLLVAWSLGISALLALLATRAWDSGAPFPPVHTAYAFYLQRVLPALALALWAAACLPLPEGWVIGTAGMVLVSPLAPMLLAAASLLVAVSWGVLWALTAALAGGMSLLRLRPDSSTTGTSRPGGLLRHSLPLALFSLLLVLFVPSQFVFLVAFLLQLLTTARAQLALRTVPSPPARHLSHQQAQHAQAQHLLLMLAWLLPLTAPFAVAWARNLPSRGLELVLPSERDPLAVVCAVLALEAGSAGRVWDRARGPCQRWGTAGLLAGLGAFCFLGGARYTYGIYEAVECYFLAALFRPAVRREGECQASLGAKQEEEEEDN
;
A
#
# COMPACT_ATOMS: atom_id res chain seq x y z
N MET A 1 -13.12 -12.78 21.36
CA MET A 1 -14.04 -11.85 20.65
C MET A 1 -14.60 -10.84 21.64
N SER A 2 -14.84 -9.57 21.26
CA SER A 2 -15.63 -8.67 22.11
C SER A 2 -17.09 -8.72 21.70
N TRP A 3 -17.96 -9.02 22.66
CA TRP A 3 -19.38 -8.76 22.54
C TRP A 3 -19.59 -7.26 22.39
N MET A 4 -20.24 -6.84 21.30
CA MET A 4 -20.57 -5.45 21.00
C MET A 4 -22.06 -5.37 20.68
N SER A 5 -22.68 -4.25 21.03
CA SER A 5 -24.09 -3.99 20.81
C SER A 5 -24.26 -2.66 20.06
N PRO A 6 -23.91 -2.63 18.76
CA PRO A 6 -23.82 -1.40 18.00
C PRO A 6 -25.20 -0.86 17.63
N SER A 7 -25.44 0.42 17.89
CA SER A 7 -26.56 1.20 17.38
C SER A 7 -26.04 2.43 16.63
N TYR A 8 -26.71 2.83 15.56
CA TYR A 8 -26.33 3.98 14.73
C TYR A 8 -27.49 4.96 14.65
N ARG A 9 -27.27 6.17 15.14
CA ARG A 9 -28.21 7.29 15.02
C ARG A 9 -27.80 8.13 13.81
N LEU A 10 -28.72 8.34 12.87
CA LEU A 10 -28.48 9.27 11.78
C LEU A 10 -28.38 10.67 12.37
N VAL A 11 -27.26 11.33 12.14
CA VAL A 11 -27.16 12.77 12.42
C VAL A 11 -27.76 13.46 11.20
N PRO A 12 -28.81 14.29 11.37
CA PRO A 12 -29.38 15.05 10.27
C PRO A 12 -28.26 15.74 9.50
N GLY A 13 -28.41 15.81 8.17
CA GLY A 13 -27.36 16.31 7.28
C GLY A 13 -26.77 17.62 7.81
N PRO A 14 -25.45 17.81 7.69
CA PRO A 14 -24.81 19.00 8.21
C PRO A 14 -25.53 20.24 7.67
N GLY A 15 -26.12 21.03 8.56
CA GLY A 15 -26.86 22.27 8.24
C GLY A 15 -25.92 23.34 7.69
N LEU A 16 -25.34 23.06 6.53
CA LEU A 16 -24.32 23.80 5.85
C LEU A 16 -25.01 24.93 5.08
N ASN A 17 -24.98 26.14 5.66
CA ASN A 17 -25.33 27.40 4.98
C ASN A 17 -24.30 27.78 3.88
N LEU A 18 -23.75 26.80 3.15
CA LEU A 18 -22.79 26.98 2.05
C LEU A 18 -23.37 26.30 0.81
N ASN A 19 -23.48 27.04 -0.30
CA ASN A 19 -24.07 26.63 -1.61
C ASN A 19 -23.55 25.29 -2.21
N VAL A 20 -22.58 24.63 -1.58
CA VAL A 20 -21.92 23.39 -2.02
C VAL A 20 -22.47 22.13 -1.33
N SER A 21 -23.02 22.21 -0.10
CA SER A 21 -23.37 21.00 0.67
C SER A 21 -24.63 20.29 0.23
N THR A 22 -25.61 21.03 -0.30
CA THR A 22 -26.92 20.47 -0.63
C THR A 22 -26.82 19.35 -1.68
N ARG A 23 -25.73 19.32 -2.47
CA ARG A 23 -25.40 18.23 -3.39
C ARG A 23 -24.83 16.99 -2.69
N LEU A 24 -24.00 17.18 -1.67
CA LEU A 24 -23.31 16.10 -0.97
C LEU A 24 -24.17 15.47 0.14
N ASP A 25 -25.10 16.21 0.73
CA ASP A 25 -26.00 15.73 1.80
C ASP A 25 -26.95 14.62 1.33
N GLY A 26 -27.20 14.52 0.01
CA GLY A 26 -27.92 13.39 -0.62
C GLY A 26 -27.04 12.17 -0.91
N ARG A 27 -25.72 12.35 -0.97
CA ARG A 27 -24.73 11.33 -1.39
C ARG A 27 -24.00 10.69 -0.22
N TYR A 28 -23.62 11.49 0.78
CA TYR A 28 -22.94 11.05 1.99
C TYR A 28 -23.80 11.32 3.22
N ARG A 29 -23.55 10.57 4.29
CA ARG A 29 -24.29 10.70 5.56
C ARG A 29 -23.34 10.71 6.74
N LEU A 30 -23.83 11.23 7.86
CA LEU A 30 -23.11 11.23 9.12
C LEU A 30 -23.90 10.40 10.14
N TRP A 31 -23.24 9.42 10.76
CA TRP A 31 -23.86 8.58 11.78
C TRP A 31 -23.14 8.74 13.11
N LEU A 32 -23.88 8.75 14.21
CA LEU A 32 -23.35 8.66 15.56
C LEU A 32 -23.50 7.21 16.05
N TYR A 33 -22.38 6.59 16.42
CA TYR A 33 -22.36 5.28 17.03
C TYR A 33 -22.78 5.35 18.51
N ARG A 34 -23.58 4.39 18.97
CA ARG A 34 -23.94 4.17 20.38
C ARG A 34 -23.77 2.69 20.75
N GLU A 35 -23.13 2.41 21.87
CA GLU A 35 -23.10 1.07 22.47
C GLU A 35 -24.32 0.90 23.37
N VAL A 36 -25.25 0.04 22.95
CA VAL A 36 -26.55 -0.15 23.60
C VAL A 36 -26.37 -0.62 25.04
N GLY A 37 -27.10 0.03 25.97
CA GLY A 37 -27.03 -0.29 27.40
C GLY A 37 -25.79 0.24 28.11
N TRP A 38 -24.86 0.90 27.41
CA TRP A 38 -23.68 1.55 28.00
C TRP A 38 -23.79 3.06 27.89
N ASP A 39 -24.01 3.52 26.66
CA ASP A 39 -24.22 4.92 26.37
C ASP A 39 -25.66 5.33 26.70
N ALA A 40 -25.89 6.63 26.93
CA ALA A 40 -27.24 7.13 27.19
C ALA A 40 -28.17 6.83 25.99
N ASP A 41 -29.35 6.27 26.28
CA ASP A 41 -30.37 5.92 25.29
C ASP A 41 -31.17 7.17 24.83
N GLY A 42 -31.79 7.09 23.65
CA GLY A 42 -32.76 8.08 23.16
C GLY A 42 -32.18 9.30 22.44
N ASP A 43 -32.98 10.38 22.38
CA ASP A 43 -32.66 11.62 21.64
C ASP A 43 -31.69 12.56 22.37
N SER A 44 -31.20 12.18 23.55
CA SER A 44 -30.30 12.96 24.40
C SER A 44 -29.12 13.55 23.62
N PRO A 45 -28.77 14.84 23.84
CA PRO A 45 -27.65 15.46 23.16
C PRO A 45 -26.32 14.79 23.58
N PRO A 46 -25.38 14.60 22.63
CA PRO A 46 -24.10 13.97 22.91
C PRO A 46 -23.24 14.89 23.81
N SER A 47 -22.58 14.37 24.84
CA SER A 47 -21.87 15.15 25.87
C SER A 47 -20.39 14.80 26.04
N GLY A 48 -19.89 13.90 25.18
CA GLY A 48 -18.53 13.39 25.16
C GLY A 48 -17.55 14.25 24.38
N HIS A 49 -16.35 13.71 24.13
CA HIS A 49 -15.39 14.28 23.18
C HIS A 49 -15.70 13.78 21.76
N PRO A 50 -15.89 14.66 20.77
CA PRO A 50 -16.25 14.26 19.43
C PRO A 50 -15.08 13.61 18.68
N VAL A 51 -15.36 12.46 18.07
CA VAL A 51 -14.43 11.75 17.19
C VAL A 51 -15.11 11.51 15.85
N LEU A 52 -14.44 11.84 14.75
CA LEU A 52 -14.93 11.54 13.41
C LEU A 52 -14.11 10.40 12.79
N PHE A 53 -14.77 9.29 12.53
CA PHE A 53 -14.22 8.15 11.80
C PHE A 53 -14.40 8.32 10.28
N LEU A 54 -13.30 8.19 9.54
CA LEU A 54 -13.24 8.27 8.08
C LEU A 54 -12.91 6.89 7.50
N PRO A 55 -13.87 6.24 6.81
CA PRO A 55 -13.66 4.90 6.24
C PRO A 55 -12.73 4.91 5.02
N GLY A 56 -12.30 3.71 4.63
CA GLY A 56 -11.42 3.47 3.50
C GLY A 56 -12.10 3.33 2.14
N ASN A 57 -11.33 2.84 1.16
CA ASN A 57 -11.81 2.47 -0.17
C ASN A 57 -12.87 1.36 -0.07
N ALA A 58 -14.07 1.57 -0.64
CA ALA A 58 -15.24 0.70 -0.47
C ALA A 58 -15.57 0.38 1.01
N GLY A 59 -15.17 1.26 1.92
CA GLY A 59 -15.38 1.12 3.34
C GLY A 59 -16.77 1.57 3.76
N SER A 60 -17.37 0.82 4.68
CA SER A 60 -18.63 1.20 5.33
C SER A 60 -18.37 1.98 6.61
N PHE A 61 -19.27 2.90 6.95
CA PHE A 61 -19.27 3.61 8.24
C PHE A 61 -19.23 2.67 9.45
N LYS A 62 -19.65 1.40 9.28
CA LYS A 62 -19.64 0.35 10.30
C LYS A 62 -18.26 -0.15 10.70
N GLN A 63 -17.20 0.21 9.96
CA GLN A 63 -15.81 -0.15 10.30
C GLN A 63 -15.38 0.39 11.68
N SER A 64 -15.97 1.51 12.12
CA SER A 64 -15.67 2.13 13.43
C SER A 64 -16.14 1.30 14.63
N ARG A 65 -17.09 0.37 14.45
CA ARG A 65 -17.82 -0.31 15.55
C ARG A 65 -16.91 -0.93 16.60
N SER A 66 -15.82 -1.56 16.16
CA SER A 66 -14.93 -2.31 17.05
C SER A 66 -14.11 -1.36 17.91
N LEU A 67 -13.72 -0.21 17.37
CA LEU A 67 -12.98 0.81 18.08
C LEU A 67 -13.90 1.60 19.00
N ALA A 68 -15.07 2.01 18.51
CA ALA A 68 -16.07 2.74 19.29
C ALA A 68 -16.52 1.93 20.52
N SER A 69 -16.92 0.67 20.32
CA SER A 69 -17.27 -0.26 21.40
C SER A 69 -16.12 -0.43 22.41
N SER A 70 -14.87 -0.51 21.93
CA SER A 70 -13.70 -0.59 22.80
C SER A 70 -13.52 0.66 23.65
N SER A 71 -13.73 1.85 23.09
CA SER A 71 -13.61 3.11 23.82
C SER A 71 -14.67 3.25 24.91
N THR A 72 -15.93 2.92 24.61
CA THR A 72 -17.03 2.96 25.58
C THR A 72 -16.78 1.98 26.74
N ARG A 73 -16.40 0.74 26.43
CA ARG A 73 -16.15 -0.31 27.43
C ARG A 73 -14.84 -0.15 28.20
N GLN A 74 -13.93 0.72 27.74
CA GLN A 74 -12.78 1.14 28.53
C GLN A 74 -13.15 2.28 29.47
N TYR A 75 -13.93 3.26 28.99
CA TYR A 75 -14.33 4.43 29.78
C TYR A 75 -15.26 4.08 30.93
N TYR A 76 -16.22 3.18 30.70
CA TYR A 76 -17.16 2.71 31.72
C TYR A 76 -16.72 1.35 32.28
N LEU A 77 -16.66 1.21 33.62
CA LEU A 77 -16.43 -0.09 34.29
C LEU A 77 -17.69 -0.97 34.26
N SER A 78 -18.83 -0.35 34.56
CA SER A 78 -20.17 -0.90 34.42
C SER A 78 -21.03 0.17 33.75
N PRO A 79 -22.22 -0.16 33.20
CA PRO A 79 -23.08 0.80 32.54
C PRO A 79 -23.20 2.11 33.33
N ARG A 80 -22.77 3.23 32.71
CA ARG A 80 -22.77 4.59 33.26
C ARG A 80 -21.84 4.84 34.46
N ALA A 81 -21.11 3.84 34.96
CA ALA A 81 -20.09 4.00 35.99
C ALA A 81 -18.72 4.22 35.37
N ARG A 82 -18.16 5.41 35.55
CA ARG A 82 -16.86 5.81 35.01
C ARG A 82 -15.72 5.01 35.65
N ALA A 83 -14.75 4.60 34.83
CA ALA A 83 -13.54 3.95 35.32
C ALA A 83 -12.62 4.94 36.08
N PRO A 84 -12.08 4.56 37.26
CA PRO A 84 -11.21 5.43 38.05
C PRO A 84 -9.86 5.68 37.36
N ALA A 85 -9.49 4.84 36.40
CA ALA A 85 -8.23 4.90 35.66
C ALA A 85 -8.08 6.13 34.73
N PHE A 86 -9.09 7.00 34.63
CA PHE A 86 -9.02 8.21 33.81
C PHE A 86 -9.00 9.48 34.66
N PRO A 87 -8.21 10.51 34.28
CA PRO A 87 -8.25 11.82 34.91
C PRO A 87 -9.62 12.49 34.74
N ALA A 88 -10.09 13.27 35.72
CA ALA A 88 -11.43 13.88 35.74
C ALA A 88 -11.82 14.66 34.46
N ARG A 89 -10.84 15.18 33.72
CA ARG A 89 -11.04 15.86 32.42
C ARG A 89 -11.51 14.95 31.28
N THR A 90 -11.27 13.64 31.36
CA THR A 90 -11.58 12.70 30.28
C THR A 90 -13.08 12.45 30.19
N LYS A 91 -13.64 12.75 29.03
CA LYS A 91 -15.03 12.49 28.67
C LYS A 91 -15.14 11.17 27.87
N PRO A 92 -16.32 10.52 27.82
CA PRO A 92 -16.54 9.41 26.88
C PRO A 92 -16.33 9.90 25.44
N LEU A 93 -15.99 9.01 24.51
CA LEU A 93 -15.88 9.37 23.09
C LEU A 93 -17.25 9.28 22.41
N ASP A 94 -17.68 10.36 21.77
CA ASP A 94 -18.82 10.34 20.85
C ASP A 94 -18.28 10.08 19.44
N VAL A 95 -18.37 8.82 19.00
CA VAL A 95 -17.81 8.39 17.71
C VAL A 95 -18.82 8.60 16.59
N TYR A 96 -18.63 9.69 15.85
CA TYR A 96 -19.25 9.93 14.57
C TYR A 96 -18.52 9.15 13.48
N THR A 97 -19.23 8.72 12.46
CA THR A 97 -18.66 7.95 11.34
C THR A 97 -19.29 8.40 10.03
N LEU A 98 -18.42 8.64 9.05
CA LEU A 98 -18.82 9.08 7.72
C LEU A 98 -19.32 7.89 6.92
N ASP A 99 -20.50 8.01 6.31
CA ASP A 99 -20.98 7.08 5.30
C ASP A 99 -20.64 7.64 3.92
N THR A 100 -19.59 7.07 3.33
CA THR A 100 -19.07 7.46 2.02
C THR A 100 -19.73 6.69 0.87
N ALA A 101 -20.90 6.08 1.12
CA ALA A 101 -21.62 5.24 0.17
C ALA A 101 -20.78 4.08 -0.40
N GLU A 102 -19.77 3.62 0.35
CA GLU A 102 -18.83 2.57 -0.05
C GLU A 102 -18.17 2.82 -1.41
N GLU A 103 -17.89 4.09 -1.72
CA GLU A 103 -17.28 4.45 -3.00
C GLU A 103 -15.84 3.94 -3.14
N LEU A 104 -15.49 3.55 -4.37
CA LEU A 104 -14.14 3.12 -4.75
C LEU A 104 -13.17 4.30 -4.86
N SER A 105 -12.78 4.87 -3.71
CA SER A 105 -11.96 6.07 -3.59
C SER A 105 -10.47 5.90 -3.95
N ALA A 106 -9.95 4.66 -3.96
CA ALA A 106 -8.54 4.42 -4.31
C ALA A 106 -8.20 4.66 -5.78
N PHE A 107 -9.21 4.66 -6.67
CA PHE A 107 -9.01 4.68 -8.12
C PHE A 107 -9.30 6.04 -8.78
N SER A 108 -9.86 7.00 -8.04
CA SER A 108 -10.25 8.30 -8.59
C SER A 108 -10.03 9.42 -7.58
N ALA A 109 -9.59 10.56 -8.08
CA ALA A 109 -9.42 11.77 -7.29
C ALA A 109 -10.75 12.38 -6.83
N ALA A 110 -11.82 12.19 -7.61
CA ALA A 110 -13.09 12.86 -7.38
C ALA A 110 -13.81 12.43 -6.08
N PRO A 111 -13.96 11.12 -5.77
CA PRO A 111 -14.50 10.68 -4.49
C PRO A 111 -13.68 11.21 -3.30
N LEU A 112 -12.36 11.19 -3.38
CA LEU A 112 -11.49 11.66 -2.29
C LEU A 112 -11.69 13.15 -1.97
N ARG A 113 -11.82 13.99 -3.01
CA ARG A 113 -12.10 15.41 -2.85
C ARG A 113 -13.47 15.65 -2.22
N ALA A 114 -14.51 14.99 -2.74
CA ALA A 114 -15.87 15.12 -2.22
C ALA A 114 -15.97 14.62 -0.76
N GLN A 115 -15.28 13.52 -0.44
CA GLN A 115 -15.20 13.00 0.93
C GLN A 115 -14.48 13.98 1.86
N ALA A 116 -13.42 14.65 1.42
CA ALA A 116 -12.70 15.65 2.21
C ALA A 116 -13.53 16.92 2.45
N GLU A 117 -14.24 17.40 1.42
CA GLU A 117 -15.17 18.53 1.51
C GLU A 117 -16.31 18.23 2.49
N TYR A 118 -16.95 17.05 2.36
CA TYR A 118 -18.02 16.63 3.25
C TYR A 118 -17.51 16.40 4.69
N ALA A 119 -16.31 15.82 4.87
CA ALA A 119 -15.69 15.65 6.18
C ALA A 119 -15.39 17.00 6.86
N ALA A 120 -14.94 18.02 6.11
CA ALA A 120 -14.71 19.36 6.64
C ALA A 120 -16.03 20.00 7.14
N GLY A 121 -17.10 19.87 6.35
CA GLY A 121 -18.44 20.30 6.76
C GLY A 121 -18.96 19.53 7.97
N ALA A 122 -18.74 18.22 8.03
CA ALA A 122 -19.11 17.37 9.16
C ALA A 122 -18.39 17.78 10.44
N VAL A 123 -17.09 18.11 10.39
CA VAL A 123 -16.35 18.61 11.56
C VAL A 123 -16.97 19.89 12.13
N ALA A 124 -17.28 20.86 11.27
CA ALA A 124 -17.92 22.11 11.70
C ALA A 124 -19.33 21.87 12.28
N HIS A 125 -20.11 20.99 11.64
CA HIS A 125 -21.44 20.63 12.11
C HIS A 125 -21.40 19.89 13.44
N ILE A 126 -20.51 18.91 13.62
CA ILE A 126 -20.34 18.17 14.87
C ILE A 126 -20.10 19.15 16.01
N LEU A 127 -19.16 20.09 15.88
CA LEU A 127 -18.89 21.08 16.94
C LEU A 127 -20.12 21.95 17.26
N SER A 128 -20.94 22.29 16.25
CA SER A 128 -22.18 23.04 16.47
C SER A 128 -23.19 22.31 17.36
N LEU A 129 -23.20 20.97 17.36
CA LEU A 129 -24.09 20.16 18.22
C LEU A 129 -23.74 20.30 19.71
N TYR A 130 -22.53 20.74 20.04
CA TYR A 130 -22.07 20.89 21.43
C TYR A 130 -22.10 22.34 21.92
N ALA A 131 -22.47 23.31 21.09
CA ALA A 131 -22.37 24.74 21.40
C ALA A 131 -23.16 25.17 22.66
N GLY A 132 -24.24 24.44 23.01
CA GLY A 132 -25.04 24.69 24.21
C GLY A 132 -24.50 24.12 25.52
N GLN A 133 -23.32 23.47 25.50
CA GLN A 133 -22.73 22.86 26.68
C GLN A 133 -21.93 23.87 27.51
N PRO A 134 -21.77 23.66 28.83
CA PRO A 134 -20.96 24.55 29.68
C PRO A 134 -19.48 24.61 29.27
N SER A 135 -18.94 23.50 28.76
CA SER A 135 -17.57 23.38 28.27
C SER A 135 -17.55 22.68 26.91
N PRO A 136 -17.87 23.41 25.82
CA PRO A 136 -17.95 22.81 24.50
C PRO A 136 -16.56 22.39 24.00
N PRO A 137 -16.44 21.23 23.33
CA PRO A 137 -15.20 20.82 22.69
C PRO A 137 -14.78 21.84 21.64
N GLN A 138 -13.49 22.11 21.54
CA GLN A 138 -12.90 23.06 20.59
C GLN A 138 -12.34 22.38 19.34
N ASP A 139 -12.21 21.05 19.38
CA ASP A 139 -11.62 20.25 18.34
C ASP A 139 -12.26 18.85 18.24
N VAL A 140 -12.13 18.25 17.05
CA VAL A 140 -12.57 16.89 16.75
C VAL A 140 -11.34 16.02 16.49
N THR A 141 -11.29 14.84 17.11
CA THR A 141 -10.25 13.84 16.79
C THR A 141 -10.65 13.09 15.52
N LEU A 142 -9.74 12.99 14.54
CA LEU A 142 -9.97 12.17 13.36
C LEU A 142 -9.38 10.78 13.54
N LEU A 143 -10.20 9.75 13.33
CA LEU A 143 -9.75 8.37 13.17
C LEU A 143 -9.97 7.97 11.73
N ALA A 144 -8.98 7.39 11.09
CA ALA A 144 -9.07 7.11 9.67
C ALA A 144 -8.51 5.73 9.33
N HIS A 145 -9.07 5.08 8.31
CA HIS A 145 -8.61 3.80 7.80
C HIS A 145 -8.35 3.88 6.29
N SER A 146 -7.24 3.30 5.81
CA SER A 146 -6.94 3.20 4.38
C SER A 146 -7.02 4.58 3.71
N MET A 147 -7.71 4.72 2.59
CA MET A 147 -7.90 6.01 1.89
C MET A 147 -8.53 7.13 2.75
N GLY A 148 -9.23 6.81 3.85
CA GLY A 148 -9.76 7.80 4.79
C GLY A 148 -8.67 8.65 5.45
N GLY A 149 -7.45 8.12 5.62
CA GLY A 149 -6.33 8.90 6.16
C GLY A 149 -5.83 9.95 5.16
N LEU A 150 -5.96 9.68 3.85
CA LEU A 150 -5.71 10.67 2.82
C LEU A 150 -6.80 11.75 2.84
N VAL A 151 -8.07 11.38 3.03
CA VAL A 151 -9.19 12.32 3.21
C VAL A 151 -8.94 13.25 4.40
N ALA A 152 -8.47 12.72 5.53
CA ALA A 152 -8.10 13.51 6.71
C ALA A 152 -7.01 14.55 6.39
N ARG A 153 -6.00 14.17 5.61
CA ARG A 153 -4.92 15.08 5.21
C ARG A 153 -5.36 16.12 4.18
N LEU A 154 -6.23 15.75 3.25
CA LEU A 154 -6.83 16.68 2.30
C LEU A 154 -7.71 17.72 3.01
N LEU A 155 -8.45 17.31 4.04
CA LEU A 155 -9.21 18.22 4.90
C LEU A 155 -8.27 19.26 5.56
N LEU A 156 -7.13 18.82 6.11
CA LEU A 156 -6.13 19.75 6.67
C LEU A 156 -5.54 20.69 5.61
N ALA A 157 -5.25 20.16 4.41
CA ALA A 157 -4.69 20.97 3.33
C ALA A 157 -5.68 22.01 2.80
N ALA A 158 -6.99 21.73 2.84
CA ALA A 158 -8.03 22.63 2.39
C ALA A 158 -8.34 23.77 3.38
N SER A 159 -8.05 23.58 4.67
CA SER A 159 -8.29 24.58 5.71
C SER A 159 -7.06 24.73 6.63
N PRO A 160 -6.34 25.86 6.61
CA PRO A 160 -5.09 26.03 7.37
C PRO A 160 -5.25 25.97 8.90
N ARG A 161 -6.46 26.20 9.42
CA ARG A 161 -6.79 26.16 10.86
C ARG A 161 -8.06 25.35 11.09
N PRO A 162 -8.07 24.05 10.74
CA PRO A 162 -9.22 23.21 11.01
C PRO A 162 -9.28 22.93 12.51
N PRO A 163 -10.47 22.79 13.12
CA PRO A 163 -10.61 22.45 14.53
C PRO A 163 -10.34 20.95 14.74
N VAL A 164 -9.13 20.52 14.39
CA VAL A 164 -8.63 19.14 14.45
C VAL A 164 -7.23 19.18 15.03
N ARG A 165 -7.02 18.53 16.18
CA ARG A 165 -5.70 18.48 16.85
C ARG A 165 -5.03 17.11 16.80
N THR A 166 -5.79 16.06 16.56
CA THR A 166 -5.29 14.67 16.54
C THR A 166 -5.85 13.94 15.35
N ILE A 167 -4.98 13.30 14.58
CA ILE A 167 -5.32 12.37 13.51
C ILE A 167 -4.61 11.05 13.79
N ILE A 168 -5.38 9.96 13.87
CA ILE A 168 -4.85 8.60 13.92
C ILE A 168 -5.29 7.86 12.64
N ALA A 169 -4.34 7.60 11.75
CA ALA A 169 -4.54 6.87 10.51
C ALA A 169 -4.08 5.41 10.64
N LEU A 170 -4.89 4.48 10.14
CA LEU A 170 -4.64 3.05 10.19
C LEU A 170 -4.46 2.51 8.77
N SER A 171 -3.29 1.93 8.47
CA SER A 171 -2.95 1.34 7.16
C SER A 171 -3.29 2.26 5.98
N THR A 172 -2.93 3.54 6.06
CA THR A 172 -3.16 4.49 4.96
C THR A 172 -1.91 4.61 4.08
N PRO A 173 -2.00 4.45 2.75
CA PRO A 173 -0.88 4.73 1.86
C PRO A 173 -0.72 6.25 1.68
N HIS A 174 0.22 6.87 2.41
CA HIS A 174 0.44 8.32 2.44
C HIS A 174 1.45 8.81 1.40
N ALA A 175 2.43 7.99 1.01
CA ALA A 175 3.53 8.46 0.16
C ALA A 175 3.12 8.73 -1.29
N PHE A 176 2.38 7.81 -1.90
CA PHE A 176 1.86 7.93 -3.26
C PHE A 176 0.70 6.93 -3.48
N PRO A 177 -0.09 7.08 -4.56
CA PRO A 177 -1.23 6.21 -4.81
C PRO A 177 -0.81 4.75 -4.99
N PRO A 178 -1.53 3.76 -4.41
CA PRO A 178 -1.28 2.34 -4.67
C PRO A 178 -1.37 1.95 -6.16
N LEU A 179 -2.07 2.78 -6.94
CA LEU A 179 -2.18 2.69 -8.39
C LEU A 179 -2.14 4.12 -9.00
N PRO A 180 -0.99 4.57 -9.55
CA PRO A 180 -0.78 5.96 -10.02
C PRO A 180 -1.40 6.26 -11.41
N ILE A 181 -2.63 5.80 -11.65
CA ILE A 181 -3.29 5.81 -12.98
C ILE A 181 -3.76 7.18 -13.46
N SER A 182 -3.80 8.21 -12.61
CA SER A 182 -4.25 9.54 -13.03
C SER A 182 -3.41 10.66 -12.43
N ARG A 183 -3.12 11.68 -13.25
CA ARG A 183 -2.43 12.91 -12.82
C ARG A 183 -3.21 13.66 -11.74
N ALA A 184 -4.54 13.62 -11.80
CA ALA A 184 -5.40 14.22 -10.79
C ALA A 184 -5.21 13.56 -9.40
N LEU A 185 -5.03 12.24 -9.35
CA LEU A 185 -4.80 11.52 -8.10
C LEU A 185 -3.41 11.83 -7.52
N GLU A 186 -2.38 11.90 -8.38
CA GLU A 186 -1.04 12.35 -7.98
C GLU A 186 -1.04 13.76 -7.39
N ASN A 187 -1.75 14.70 -8.02
CA ASN A 187 -1.87 16.06 -7.52
C ASN A 187 -2.56 16.12 -6.14
N LEU A 188 -3.51 15.23 -5.85
CA LEU A 188 -4.12 15.14 -4.51
C LEU A 188 -3.13 14.63 -3.47
N TYR A 189 -2.31 13.64 -3.81
CA TYR A 189 -1.25 13.16 -2.90
C TYR A 189 -0.22 14.25 -2.62
N ALA A 190 0.19 15.00 -3.66
CA ALA A 190 1.06 16.16 -3.50
C ALA A 190 0.43 17.24 -2.60
N ALA A 191 -0.87 17.51 -2.73
CA ALA A 191 -1.57 18.44 -1.86
C ALA A 191 -1.68 17.93 -0.41
N ALA A 192 -1.94 16.63 -0.22
CA ALA A 192 -2.00 16.00 1.10
C ALA A 192 -0.65 15.99 1.81
N ALA A 193 0.46 16.02 1.07
CA ALA A 193 1.83 16.10 1.59
C ALA A 193 2.22 17.48 2.14
N ALA A 194 1.30 18.46 2.16
CA ALA A 194 1.53 19.77 2.77
C ALA A 194 1.97 19.66 4.25
N PRO A 195 2.82 20.57 4.76
CA PRO A 195 3.25 20.57 6.15
C PRO A 195 2.07 20.57 7.13
N LEU A 196 2.19 19.82 8.22
CA LEU A 196 1.15 19.78 9.25
C LEU A 196 1.05 21.13 9.97
N PRO A 197 -0.16 21.65 10.22
CA PRO A 197 -0.36 22.84 11.05
C PRO A 197 0.30 22.69 12.43
N PRO A 198 0.68 23.81 13.09
CA PRO A 198 1.15 23.76 14.47
C PRO A 198 0.12 23.07 15.36
N ASP A 199 0.61 22.36 16.38
CA ASP A 199 -0.19 21.68 17.41
C ASP A 199 -1.00 20.44 16.95
N VAL A 200 -0.95 20.08 15.67
CA VAL A 200 -1.54 18.84 15.16
C VAL A 200 -0.61 17.66 15.43
N LEU A 201 -1.14 16.62 16.07
CA LEU A 201 -0.54 15.28 16.11
C LEU A 201 -1.12 14.43 14.97
N PHE A 202 -0.24 13.88 14.14
CA PHE A 202 -0.57 12.91 13.11
C PHE A 202 0.17 11.60 13.39
N LEU A 203 -0.58 10.59 13.83
CA LEU A 203 -0.07 9.24 14.07
C LEU A 203 -0.56 8.32 12.95
N THR A 204 0.35 7.66 12.24
CA THR A 204 0.03 6.56 11.31
C THR A 204 0.47 5.23 11.90
N ILE A 205 -0.40 4.23 11.82
CA ILE A 205 -0.16 2.86 12.30
C ILE A 205 -0.23 1.91 11.10
N CYS A 206 0.90 1.26 10.78
CA CYS A 206 1.06 0.44 9.59
C CYS A 206 0.99 -1.06 9.92
N GLY A 207 0.21 -1.84 9.15
CA GLY A 207 0.12 -3.30 9.31
C GLY A 207 1.42 -4.07 9.02
N GLY A 208 2.41 -3.41 8.40
CA GLY A 208 3.70 -4.00 8.04
C GLY A 208 3.56 -5.04 6.93
N ALA A 209 4.38 -6.08 6.97
CA ALA A 209 4.45 -7.11 5.92
C ALA A 209 3.16 -7.95 5.73
N GLN A 210 2.20 -7.91 6.67
CA GLN A 210 0.91 -8.61 6.57
C GLN A 210 -0.16 -7.77 5.86
N ASP A 211 0.07 -6.46 5.68
CA ASP A 211 -0.77 -5.65 4.81
C ASP A 211 -0.42 -5.99 3.34
N THR A 212 -1.36 -6.64 2.66
CA THR A 212 -1.17 -7.11 1.27
C THR A 212 -1.82 -6.20 0.23
N GLU A 213 -2.51 -5.14 0.64
CA GLU A 213 -3.15 -4.21 -0.31
C GLU A 213 -2.12 -3.28 -0.96
N PHE A 214 -1.13 -2.83 -0.18
CA PHE A 214 -0.01 -2.04 -0.65
C PHE A 214 1.26 -2.30 0.19
N PRO A 215 2.46 -2.05 -0.36
CA PRO A 215 3.72 -2.17 0.38
C PRO A 215 3.82 -1.26 1.62
N GLY A 216 4.19 -1.82 2.78
CA GLY A 216 4.16 -1.13 4.07
C GLY A 216 4.94 0.19 4.16
N GLU A 217 6.01 0.36 3.38
CA GLU A 217 6.78 1.61 3.32
C GLU A 217 5.97 2.81 2.79
N MET A 218 4.86 2.56 2.06
CA MET A 218 3.95 3.63 1.61
C MET A 218 3.07 4.19 2.74
N CYS A 219 2.97 3.50 3.88
CA CYS A 219 2.14 3.91 5.01
C CYS A 219 2.84 4.88 5.98
N ALA A 220 4.17 5.01 5.87
CA ALA A 220 4.93 5.96 6.67
C ALA A 220 4.40 7.39 6.50
N ALA A 221 4.48 8.17 7.58
CA ALA A 221 4.08 9.57 7.54
C ALA A 221 4.89 10.32 6.47
N TRP A 222 4.17 10.99 5.56
CA TRP A 222 4.76 11.58 4.36
C TRP A 222 4.50 13.08 4.25
N PRO A 223 5.49 13.92 3.89
CA PRO A 223 6.90 13.56 3.68
C PRO A 223 7.58 13.18 5.01
N PRO A 224 8.58 12.28 4.98
CA PRO A 224 9.40 12.00 6.15
C PRO A 224 10.15 13.27 6.48
N SER A 225 9.75 13.94 7.56
CA SER A 225 10.32 15.22 7.94
C SER A 225 10.61 15.21 9.43
N ASP A 226 11.83 15.63 9.79
CA ASP A 226 12.16 15.96 11.17
C ASP A 226 11.30 17.15 11.59
N PRO A 227 10.68 17.13 12.78
CA PRO A 227 9.76 18.17 13.20
C PRO A 227 10.50 19.51 13.33
N GLY A 228 10.41 20.34 12.29
CA GLY A 228 10.92 21.71 12.34
C GLY A 228 10.21 22.53 13.43
N PRO A 229 10.84 23.59 13.95
CA PRO A 229 10.19 24.50 14.89
C PRO A 229 8.92 25.08 14.25
N GLY A 230 7.77 24.90 14.91
CA GLY A 230 6.47 25.38 14.44
C GLY A 230 5.66 24.44 13.53
N GLN A 231 6.15 23.23 13.19
CA GLN A 231 5.38 22.23 12.44
C GLN A 231 4.69 21.21 13.36
N GLY A 232 3.56 20.64 12.92
CA GLY A 232 2.89 19.55 13.64
C GLY A 232 3.78 18.31 13.85
N LEU A 233 3.36 17.42 14.76
CA LEU A 233 4.08 16.20 15.10
C LEU A 233 3.58 15.03 14.24
N ALA A 234 4.43 14.48 13.39
CA ALA A 234 4.14 13.27 12.60
C ALA A 234 4.87 12.06 13.18
N LEU A 235 4.16 10.98 13.48
CA LEU A 235 4.72 9.74 14.04
C LEU A 235 4.24 8.53 13.23
N THR A 236 5.14 7.57 13.00
CA THR A 236 4.84 6.29 12.36
C THR A 236 5.08 5.15 13.35
N SER A 237 4.10 4.28 13.51
CA SER A 237 4.19 3.05 14.30
C SER A 237 3.84 1.85 13.43
N HIS A 238 4.42 0.69 13.70
CA HIS A 238 4.09 -0.55 13.01
C HIS A 238 3.33 -1.48 13.96
N THR A 239 2.39 -2.29 13.47
CA THR A 239 1.65 -3.19 14.37
C THR A 239 2.55 -4.22 15.03
N THR A 240 3.62 -4.62 14.34
CA THR A 240 4.67 -5.52 14.83
C THR A 240 5.54 -4.90 15.91
N SER A 241 5.55 -3.56 16.03
CA SER A 241 6.28 -2.86 17.07
C SER A 241 5.46 -2.61 18.33
N LEU A 242 4.16 -2.93 18.32
CA LEU A 242 3.27 -2.64 19.42
C LEU A 242 3.49 -3.63 20.57
N PRO A 243 3.60 -3.14 21.82
CA PRO A 243 3.51 -4.01 22.99
C PRO A 243 2.25 -4.88 22.89
N GLN A 244 2.31 -6.17 23.25
CA GLN A 244 1.18 -7.13 23.20
C GLN A 244 0.52 -7.34 21.82
N ALA A 245 0.95 -6.71 20.73
CA ALA A 245 0.50 -7.07 19.38
C ALA A 245 1.66 -7.74 18.65
N TRP A 246 1.86 -9.02 18.94
CA TRP A 246 3.07 -9.74 18.53
C TRP A 246 3.07 -10.20 17.07
N THR A 247 2.01 -9.90 16.31
CA THR A 247 1.87 -10.28 14.91
C THR A 247 1.65 -9.05 14.03
N GLY A 248 2.07 -9.15 12.77
CA GLY A 248 1.61 -8.23 11.73
C GLY A 248 0.09 -8.36 11.57
N VAL A 249 -0.57 -7.23 11.29
CA VAL A 249 -2.02 -7.19 11.13
C VAL A 249 -2.34 -6.82 9.69
N GLY A 250 -3.25 -7.58 9.08
CA GLY A 250 -3.70 -7.33 7.71
C GLY A 250 -4.41 -5.98 7.54
N HIS A 251 -4.55 -5.55 6.28
CA HIS A 251 -5.06 -4.23 5.92
C HIS A 251 -6.44 -3.92 6.54
N ARG A 252 -7.34 -4.89 6.49
CA ARG A 252 -8.71 -4.74 7.01
C ARG A 252 -8.75 -5.06 8.49
N GLU A 253 -7.97 -6.05 8.91
CA GLU A 253 -7.93 -6.55 10.27
C GLU A 253 -7.47 -5.49 11.27
N ILE A 254 -6.70 -4.49 10.83
CA ILE A 254 -6.19 -3.42 11.69
C ILE A 254 -7.30 -2.66 12.44
N VAL A 255 -8.52 -2.59 11.89
CA VAL A 255 -9.64 -1.87 12.52
C VAL A 255 -10.40 -2.70 13.57
N TRP A 256 -10.23 -4.03 13.58
CA TRP A 256 -10.94 -4.93 14.53
C TRP A 256 -10.03 -5.84 15.36
N CYS A 257 -8.74 -5.94 15.02
CA CYS A 257 -7.74 -6.62 15.82
C CYS A 257 -7.78 -6.07 17.25
N HIS A 258 -8.01 -6.96 18.23
CA HIS A 258 -8.23 -6.55 19.61
C HIS A 258 -7.04 -5.77 20.18
N GLN A 259 -5.83 -6.28 20.00
CA GLN A 259 -4.59 -5.71 20.52
C GLN A 259 -4.32 -4.30 19.95
N VAL A 260 -4.67 -4.06 18.68
CA VAL A 260 -4.52 -2.75 18.03
C VAL A 260 -5.64 -1.81 18.44
N ARG A 261 -6.91 -2.20 18.21
CA ARG A 261 -8.06 -1.31 18.45
C ARG A 261 -8.17 -0.87 19.92
N TRP A 262 -7.80 -1.74 20.86
CA TRP A 262 -7.83 -1.43 22.28
C TRP A 262 -6.87 -0.29 22.59
N ARG A 263 -5.66 -0.30 22.02
CA ARG A 263 -4.65 0.77 22.18
C ARG A 263 -5.06 2.06 21.51
N VAL A 264 -5.60 1.98 20.29
CA VAL A 264 -6.07 3.18 19.58
C VAL A 264 -7.21 3.84 20.35
N ALA A 265 -8.17 3.07 20.85
CA ALA A 265 -9.26 3.58 21.69
C ALA A 265 -8.73 4.21 22.99
N ARG A 266 -7.76 3.56 23.64
CA ARG A 266 -7.14 4.05 24.88
C ARG A 266 -6.40 5.38 24.65
N LEU A 267 -5.60 5.45 23.60
CA LEU A 267 -4.87 6.65 23.21
C LEU A 267 -5.84 7.80 22.88
N ALA A 268 -6.92 7.53 22.14
CA ALA A 268 -7.93 8.54 21.81
C ALA A 268 -8.64 9.11 23.06
N LEU A 269 -8.82 8.30 24.12
CA LEU A 269 -9.34 8.78 25.41
C LEU A 269 -8.33 9.67 26.16
N GLU A 270 -7.04 9.33 26.12
CA GLU A 270 -6.00 10.04 26.87
C GLU A 270 -5.53 11.34 26.22
N LEU A 271 -5.62 11.46 24.90
CA LEU A 271 -5.23 12.66 24.16
C LEU A 271 -6.20 13.84 24.34
N GLN A 272 -7.37 13.62 24.97
CA GLN A 272 -8.37 14.65 25.22
C GLN A 272 -7.87 15.75 26.15
N GLY A 273 -8.15 17.01 25.79
CA GLY A 273 -7.94 18.16 26.67
C GLY A 273 -6.48 18.47 27.01
N LEU A 274 -5.51 17.88 26.28
CA LEU A 274 -4.11 18.31 26.36
C LEU A 274 -3.99 19.65 25.62
N ASP A 275 -3.50 20.69 26.31
CA ASP A 275 -3.49 22.05 25.79
C ASP A 275 -2.57 22.17 24.55
N ALA A 276 -3.11 22.70 23.46
CA ALA A 276 -2.37 22.93 22.22
C ALA A 276 -1.37 24.09 22.31
N GLY A 277 -1.67 25.13 23.11
CA GLY A 277 -0.92 26.39 23.09
C GLY A 277 0.32 26.46 24.00
N ALA A 278 0.56 25.45 24.83
CA ALA A 278 1.74 25.41 25.70
C ALA A 278 2.86 24.61 25.02
N ALA A 279 4.11 25.07 25.12
CA ALA A 279 5.29 24.35 24.61
C ALA A 279 5.37 22.88 25.11
N GLY A 280 4.72 22.56 26.24
CA GLY A 280 4.60 21.20 26.78
C GLY A 280 3.59 20.28 26.07
N GLY A 281 2.57 20.81 25.39
CA GLY A 281 1.48 20.00 24.82
C GLY A 281 1.92 19.02 23.72
N ARG A 282 2.95 19.38 22.94
CA ARG A 282 3.57 18.47 21.96
C ARG A 282 4.27 17.30 22.66
N ALA A 283 5.05 17.59 23.70
CA ALA A 283 5.79 16.59 24.45
C ALA A 283 4.85 15.62 25.18
N GLU A 284 3.76 16.14 25.76
CA GLU A 284 2.73 15.32 26.40
C GLU A 284 2.03 14.39 25.42
N ARG A 285 1.67 14.88 24.23
CA ARG A 285 1.09 14.04 23.16
C ARG A 285 2.08 12.97 22.69
N ALA A 286 3.34 13.33 22.47
CA ALA A 286 4.38 12.37 22.12
C ALA A 286 4.57 11.30 23.22
N ALA A 287 4.55 11.70 24.49
CA ALA A 287 4.65 10.80 25.63
C ALA A 287 3.43 9.87 25.73
N ALA A 288 2.22 10.35 25.45
CA ALA A 288 1.01 9.53 25.39
C ALA A 288 1.09 8.48 24.27
N VAL A 289 1.56 8.86 23.08
CA VAL A 289 1.80 7.91 21.98
C VAL A 289 2.87 6.90 22.38
N SER A 290 4.02 7.35 22.91
CA SER A 290 5.12 6.48 23.34
C SER A 290 4.69 5.45 24.39
N ARG A 291 3.80 5.83 25.32
CA ARG A 291 3.27 4.94 26.36
C ARG A 291 2.53 3.73 25.79
N TRP A 292 1.76 3.91 24.71
CA TRP A 292 0.90 2.87 24.14
C TRP A 292 1.45 2.20 22.89
N PHE A 293 2.27 2.93 22.12
CA PHE A 293 2.80 2.53 20.81
C PHE A 293 4.34 2.45 20.78
N GLY A 294 5.03 2.99 21.78
CA GLY A 294 6.48 2.94 21.88
C GLY A 294 7.00 1.64 22.47
N GLN A 295 8.25 1.30 22.13
CA GLN A 295 9.02 0.25 22.81
C GLN A 295 9.68 0.85 24.07
N ALA A 296 8.84 1.28 25.02
CA ALA A 296 9.16 1.80 26.35
C ALA A 296 10.54 2.46 26.59
N GLY A 297 10.55 3.79 26.66
CA GLY A 297 11.40 4.56 27.57
C GLY A 297 10.49 5.31 28.54
N GLU A 298 10.64 5.03 29.84
CA GLU A 298 9.98 5.64 31.01
C GLU A 298 8.43 5.58 31.10
N GLY A 299 7.91 4.87 32.12
CA GLY A 299 6.58 5.15 32.69
C GLY A 299 5.36 4.39 32.18
N ALA A 300 5.47 3.12 31.76
CA ALA A 300 4.30 2.28 31.50
C ALA A 300 3.59 1.85 32.81
N PRO A 301 2.29 2.16 33.02
CA PRO A 301 1.56 1.67 34.18
C PRO A 301 1.37 0.14 34.09
N ALA A 302 1.17 -0.49 35.25
CA ALA A 302 0.84 -1.92 35.33
C ALA A 302 -0.44 -2.22 34.53
N ALA A 303 -0.45 -3.34 33.81
CA ALA A 303 -1.67 -3.86 33.20
C ALA A 303 -2.73 -4.11 34.30
N PRO A 304 -3.99 -3.70 34.13
CA PRO A 304 -5.03 -4.05 35.08
C PRO A 304 -5.33 -5.55 34.96
N SER A 305 -5.24 -6.26 36.07
CA SER A 305 -5.79 -7.61 36.21
C SER A 305 -7.30 -7.55 35.93
N ARG A 306 -7.80 -8.41 35.04
CA ARG A 306 -9.24 -8.69 34.99
C ARG A 306 -9.63 -9.38 36.28
N GLY A 307 -10.23 -8.66 37.22
CA GLY A 307 -10.80 -9.27 38.42
C GLY A 307 -10.89 -8.42 39.69
N ALA A 308 -10.54 -7.13 39.71
CA ALA A 308 -10.67 -6.31 40.91
C ALA A 308 -11.89 -5.37 40.82
N ALA A 309 -13.07 -5.92 41.10
CA ALA A 309 -14.19 -5.16 41.62
C ALA A 309 -14.31 -5.48 43.10
N GLU A 310 -13.36 -4.99 43.91
CA GLU A 310 -13.45 -4.98 45.37
C GLU A 310 -12.56 -3.83 45.86
N SER A 311 -13.23 -2.82 46.44
CA SER A 311 -12.76 -1.78 47.37
C SER A 311 -11.32 -1.24 47.26
N GLU A 312 -11.19 0.03 46.85
CA GLU A 312 -10.14 0.90 47.39
C GLU A 312 -10.46 1.19 48.86
N SER A 313 -9.90 0.39 49.76
CA SER A 313 -9.63 0.79 51.14
C SER A 313 -8.17 1.22 51.25
N GLU A 314 -7.96 2.11 52.20
CA GLU A 314 -6.69 2.69 52.67
C GLU A 314 -5.44 1.84 52.43
N SER A 315 -4.35 2.53 52.11
CA SER A 315 -2.99 2.01 52.00
C SER A 315 -2.57 1.20 53.24
N GLU A 316 -2.83 -0.10 53.22
CA GLU A 316 -2.07 -1.08 53.98
C GLU A 316 -0.70 -1.25 53.31
N PRO A 317 0.41 -1.31 54.08
CA PRO A 317 1.68 -1.73 53.52
C PRO A 317 1.53 -3.17 53.05
N GLU A 318 1.60 -3.40 51.73
CA GLU A 318 1.67 -4.74 51.16
C GLU A 318 2.75 -5.55 51.91
N PRO A 319 2.45 -6.80 52.31
CA PRO A 319 3.28 -7.53 53.27
C PRO A 319 4.71 -7.68 52.76
N GLU A 320 5.68 -7.51 53.67
CA GLU A 320 7.06 -7.90 53.44
C GLU A 320 7.10 -9.35 52.93
N PRO A 321 8.00 -9.70 51.99
CA PRO A 321 8.04 -11.03 51.43
C PRO A 321 8.23 -12.06 52.57
N GLU A 322 7.31 -13.02 52.69
CA GLU A 322 7.44 -14.09 53.69
C GLU A 322 8.81 -14.76 53.56
N ALA A 323 9.57 -14.79 54.66
CA ALA A 323 10.99 -15.16 54.68
C ALA A 323 11.29 -16.60 54.19
N SER A 324 10.27 -17.46 54.05
CA SER A 324 10.43 -18.85 53.60
C SER A 324 10.52 -19.04 52.09
N GLU A 325 10.05 -18.09 51.26
CA GLU A 325 10.11 -18.20 49.78
C GLU A 325 11.03 -17.16 49.11
N ALA A 326 11.46 -16.14 49.86
CA ALA A 326 12.16 -15.00 49.32
C ALA A 326 13.68 -15.21 49.32
N ALA A 327 14.26 -15.39 48.13
CA ALA A 327 15.70 -15.64 47.95
C ALA A 327 16.40 -14.48 47.22
N ALA A 328 17.62 -14.16 47.63
CA ALA A 328 18.47 -13.19 46.93
C ALA A 328 18.80 -13.68 45.51
N LEU A 329 18.50 -12.86 44.51
CA LEU A 329 18.65 -13.17 43.09
C LEU A 329 19.99 -12.71 42.52
N ALA A 330 20.44 -11.52 42.91
CA ALA A 330 21.71 -10.93 42.46
C ALA A 330 22.14 -9.79 43.39
N SER A 331 23.44 -9.54 43.51
CA SER A 331 24.00 -8.48 44.36
C SER A 331 24.95 -7.54 43.61
N GLY A 332 24.98 -6.28 44.04
CA GLY A 332 25.88 -5.25 43.55
C GLY A 332 25.19 -4.11 42.80
N ALA A 333 25.74 -2.90 42.92
CA ALA A 333 25.19 -1.68 42.34
C ALA A 333 25.11 -1.71 40.81
N GLY A 334 24.18 -0.94 40.26
CA GLY A 334 23.98 -0.73 38.82
C GLY A 334 22.60 -1.15 38.32
N THR A 335 22.40 -1.09 37.01
CA THR A 335 21.15 -1.47 36.34
C THR A 335 21.13 -2.98 36.09
N TRP A 336 20.10 -3.64 36.62
CA TRP A 336 19.86 -5.07 36.44
C TRP A 336 18.65 -5.28 35.55
N ALA A 337 18.70 -6.31 34.73
CA ALA A 337 17.59 -6.79 33.94
C ALA A 337 16.90 -7.94 34.67
N VAL A 338 15.57 -7.89 34.77
CA VAL A 338 14.74 -8.94 35.37
C VAL A 338 13.70 -9.39 34.36
N LEU A 339 13.62 -10.70 34.13
CA LEU A 339 12.51 -11.35 33.43
C LEU A 339 11.59 -12.00 34.45
N ARG A 340 10.28 -11.76 34.36
CA ARG A 340 9.29 -12.35 35.27
C ARG A 340 7.98 -12.71 34.54
N PRO A 341 7.21 -13.71 35.04
CA PRO A 341 5.94 -14.08 34.46
C PRO A 341 4.89 -12.96 34.60
N LEU A 342 3.89 -12.97 33.70
CA LEU A 342 2.71 -12.10 33.80
C LEU A 342 1.80 -12.48 34.96
N SER A 343 1.58 -13.79 35.16
CA SER A 343 0.71 -14.34 36.19
C SER A 343 1.28 -15.66 36.73
N PRO A 344 1.32 -15.88 38.06
CA PRO A 344 1.06 -14.88 39.11
C PRO A 344 2.16 -13.79 39.11
N PRO A 345 1.83 -12.52 39.45
CA PRO A 345 2.80 -11.45 39.50
C PRO A 345 3.84 -11.69 40.62
N SER A 346 5.12 -11.70 40.28
CA SER A 346 6.22 -11.78 41.25
C SER A 346 6.88 -10.40 41.37
N PRO A 347 6.54 -9.57 42.38
CA PRO A 347 7.19 -8.28 42.59
C PRO A 347 8.67 -8.44 42.96
N VAL A 348 9.48 -7.49 42.52
CA VAL A 348 10.91 -7.44 42.78
C VAL A 348 11.20 -6.31 43.77
N PHE A 349 12.01 -6.64 44.78
CA PHE A 349 12.45 -5.76 45.84
C PHE A 349 13.96 -5.53 45.73
N ALA A 350 14.37 -4.29 46.01
CA ALA A 350 15.75 -3.90 46.24
C ALA A 350 16.00 -3.90 47.75
N CYS A 351 16.88 -4.78 48.20
CA CYS A 351 17.17 -5.01 49.60
C CYS A 351 18.57 -4.53 49.97
N THR A 352 18.70 -4.00 51.17
CA THR A 352 19.96 -3.62 51.81
C THR A 352 20.01 -4.20 53.22
N SER A 353 21.13 -4.03 53.93
CA SER A 353 21.22 -4.40 55.35
C SER A 353 20.21 -3.66 56.26
N ALA A 354 19.63 -2.55 55.79
CA ALA A 354 18.66 -1.75 56.54
C ALA A 354 17.18 -2.09 56.24
N GLY A 355 16.90 -2.88 55.21
CA GLY A 355 15.53 -3.23 54.81
C GLY A 355 15.36 -3.42 53.30
N CYS A 356 14.18 -3.89 52.90
CA CYS A 356 13.77 -4.12 51.51
C CYS A 356 12.69 -3.14 51.07
N ALA A 357 12.84 -2.55 49.89
CA ALA A 357 11.81 -1.71 49.27
C ALA A 357 11.52 -2.19 47.85
N ARG A 358 10.33 -1.89 47.31
CA ARG A 358 9.98 -2.23 45.92
C ARG A 358 10.99 -1.60 44.96
N ALA A 359 11.54 -2.42 44.06
CA ALA A 359 12.63 -1.97 43.22
C ALA A 359 12.15 -0.95 42.18
N ARG A 360 12.93 0.12 41.97
CA ARG A 360 12.59 1.17 41.01
C ARG A 360 12.85 0.67 39.59
N VAL A 361 11.79 0.56 38.80
CA VAL A 361 11.85 0.13 37.40
C VAL A 361 12.13 1.34 36.51
N ALA A 362 13.28 1.33 35.83
CA ALA A 362 13.67 2.36 34.87
C ALA A 362 12.98 2.16 33.51
N THR A 363 13.03 0.93 32.98
CA THR A 363 12.35 0.57 31.74
C THR A 363 11.59 -0.74 31.93
N ARG A 364 10.41 -0.84 31.30
CA ARG A 364 9.57 -2.04 31.31
C ARG A 364 9.13 -2.35 29.91
N ARG A 365 9.47 -3.54 29.41
CA ARG A 365 9.06 -4.06 28.11
C ARG A 365 8.34 -5.38 28.30
N MET A 366 7.33 -5.65 27.48
CA MET A 366 6.69 -6.95 27.44
C MET A 366 7.25 -7.75 26.26
N LEU A 367 7.71 -8.96 26.53
CA LEU A 367 8.27 -9.86 25.52
C LEU A 367 7.33 -11.05 25.30
N PRO A 368 7.20 -11.56 24.06
CA PRO A 368 6.45 -12.79 23.83
C PRO A 368 7.16 -14.01 24.41
N HIS A 369 6.37 -14.93 24.94
CA HIS A 369 6.82 -16.19 25.51
C HIS A 369 5.84 -17.30 25.12
N PRO A 370 5.97 -17.85 23.90
CA PRO A 370 5.07 -18.90 23.44
C PRO A 370 5.31 -20.23 24.14
N PRO A 371 4.31 -21.12 24.19
CA PRO A 371 4.50 -22.51 24.62
C PRO A 371 5.49 -23.26 23.73
N GLU A 372 6.38 -24.04 24.33
CA GLU A 372 7.54 -24.65 23.64
C GLU A 372 7.18 -25.63 22.50
N ALA A 373 6.06 -26.34 22.63
CA ALA A 373 5.66 -27.42 21.73
C ALA A 373 4.74 -26.99 20.57
N GLU A 374 4.28 -25.73 20.54
CA GLU A 374 3.24 -25.28 19.59
C GLU A 374 3.80 -24.33 18.53
N ALA A 375 3.08 -24.22 17.40
CA ALA A 375 3.34 -23.18 16.41
C ALA A 375 2.90 -21.82 16.98
N TRP A 376 3.70 -20.77 16.76
CA TRP A 376 3.42 -19.44 17.26
C TRP A 376 3.66 -18.39 16.18
N PRO A 377 2.70 -17.47 15.93
CA PRO A 377 1.35 -17.43 16.49
C PRO A 377 0.50 -18.65 16.10
N ARG A 378 -0.46 -19.05 16.96
CA ARG A 378 -1.34 -20.19 16.69
C ARG A 378 -2.26 -19.89 15.49
N PRO A 379 -2.25 -20.72 14.43
CA PRO A 379 -3.14 -20.51 13.28
C PRO A 379 -4.62 -20.52 13.70
N GLY A 380 -5.36 -19.46 13.37
CA GLY A 380 -6.80 -19.35 13.66
C GLY A 380 -7.17 -18.96 15.10
N GLU A 381 -6.30 -19.20 16.09
CA GLU A 381 -6.56 -18.89 17.50
C GLU A 381 -5.92 -17.57 17.95
N GLY A 382 -4.90 -17.09 17.23
CA GLY A 382 -4.19 -15.84 17.55
C GLY A 382 -3.22 -16.02 18.71
N VAL A 383 -2.97 -14.93 19.44
CA VAL A 383 -2.04 -14.94 20.59
C VAL A 383 -2.69 -14.24 21.77
N GLY A 384 -2.75 -14.91 22.92
CA GLY A 384 -3.36 -14.41 24.16
C GLY A 384 -2.43 -13.50 24.95
N GLU A 385 -2.96 -12.50 25.65
CA GLU A 385 -2.16 -11.52 26.41
C GLU A 385 -1.25 -12.18 27.47
N GLU A 386 -1.65 -13.35 27.97
CA GLU A 386 -0.94 -14.19 28.93
C GLU A 386 0.34 -14.85 28.39
N GLU A 387 0.49 -14.95 27.07
CA GLU A 387 1.67 -15.54 26.41
C GLU A 387 2.88 -14.57 26.38
N GLY A 388 2.99 -13.73 27.41
CA GLY A 388 4.02 -12.71 27.55
C GLY A 388 4.78 -12.82 28.86
N ARG A 389 5.96 -12.19 28.89
CA ARG A 389 6.75 -11.99 30.10
C ARG A 389 7.15 -10.53 30.22
N TRP A 390 7.30 -10.06 31.45
CA TRP A 390 7.84 -8.73 31.71
C TRP A 390 9.36 -8.79 31.71
N TYR A 391 9.97 -7.91 30.92
CA TYR A 391 11.36 -7.52 31.03
C TYR A 391 11.43 -6.15 31.69
N GLU A 392 12.16 -6.04 32.79
CA GLU A 392 12.30 -4.81 33.56
C GLU A 392 13.77 -4.50 33.78
N GLU A 393 14.20 -3.29 33.43
CA GLU A 393 15.49 -2.75 33.87
C GLU A 393 15.25 -2.04 35.21
N VAL A 394 15.95 -2.48 36.25
CA VAL A 394 15.80 -2.06 37.64
C VAL A 394 17.11 -1.47 38.11
N GLU A 395 17.06 -0.29 38.73
CA GLU A 395 18.25 0.37 39.26
C GLU A 395 18.47 -0.01 40.73
N LEU A 396 19.69 -0.48 41.05
CA LEU A 396 20.16 -0.67 42.42
C LEU A 396 21.13 0.46 42.79
N PRO A 397 20.74 1.40 43.66
CA PRO A 397 21.50 2.62 43.95
C PRO A 397 22.75 2.40 44.82
N GLY A 398 22.93 1.23 45.44
CA GLY A 398 24.05 0.99 46.37
C GLY A 398 24.42 -0.50 46.55
N ALA A 399 25.18 -0.79 47.61
CA ALA A 399 25.57 -2.15 47.99
C ALA A 399 24.37 -2.92 48.58
N GLY A 400 23.52 -3.44 47.68
CA GLY A 400 22.35 -4.23 48.02
C GLY A 400 22.19 -5.44 47.10
N TRP A 401 21.10 -6.18 47.29
CA TRP A 401 20.70 -7.32 46.45
C TRP A 401 19.25 -7.18 45.98
N LEU A 402 18.94 -7.84 44.86
CA LEU A 402 17.56 -8.00 44.39
C LEU A 402 16.96 -9.26 44.97
N GLN A 403 15.69 -9.17 45.34
CA GLN A 403 14.90 -10.28 45.87
C GLN A 403 13.54 -10.26 45.19
N ALA A 404 13.03 -11.41 44.76
CA ALA A 404 11.66 -11.52 44.28
C ALA A 404 10.83 -12.28 45.31
N ALA A 405 9.53 -11.93 45.40
CA ALA A 405 8.59 -12.67 46.24
C ALA A 405 8.51 -14.16 45.84
N ARG A 406 8.60 -14.45 44.54
CA ARG A 406 8.63 -15.81 43.99
C ARG A 406 9.79 -15.99 43.03
N ARG A 407 10.59 -17.03 43.23
CA ARG A 407 11.76 -17.35 42.38
C ARG A 407 11.41 -18.07 41.09
N GLU A 408 10.31 -18.81 41.07
CA GLU A 408 9.89 -19.60 39.90
C GLU A 408 9.61 -18.72 38.69
N GLY A 409 10.21 -19.07 37.56
CA GLY A 409 10.04 -18.34 36.30
C GLY A 409 10.68 -16.95 36.27
N VAL A 410 11.52 -16.59 37.26
CA VAL A 410 12.25 -15.32 37.29
C VAL A 410 13.70 -15.55 36.86
N ALA A 411 14.18 -14.76 35.89
CA ALA A 411 15.60 -14.71 35.52
C ALA A 411 16.15 -13.31 35.79
N VAL A 412 17.37 -13.23 36.30
CA VAL A 412 18.06 -11.98 36.58
C VAL A 412 19.41 -11.95 35.89
N GLY A 413 19.75 -10.80 35.32
CA GLY A 413 21.03 -10.57 34.69
C GLY A 413 21.26 -9.08 34.46
N ARG A 414 22.14 -8.74 33.54
CA ARG A 414 22.40 -7.35 33.13
C ARG A 414 22.02 -7.12 31.68
N LYS A 415 21.93 -5.86 31.29
CA LYS A 415 22.00 -5.48 29.88
C LYS A 415 23.43 -5.70 29.40
N GLY A 416 23.61 -6.60 28.44
CA GLY A 416 24.92 -6.89 27.88
C GLY A 416 25.43 -5.72 27.02
N ALA A 417 26.75 -5.59 26.91
CA ALA A 417 27.34 -4.65 25.97
C ALA A 417 26.90 -4.98 24.54
N GLY A 418 26.56 -3.94 23.76
CA GLY A 418 26.20 -4.10 22.36
C GLY A 418 27.38 -4.61 21.54
N VAL A 419 27.11 -5.49 20.58
CA VAL A 419 28.11 -6.04 19.66
C VAL A 419 27.92 -5.37 18.30
N SER A 420 28.95 -4.73 17.77
CA SER A 420 28.91 -4.18 16.41
C SER A 420 29.73 -5.05 15.47
N SER A 421 29.10 -5.55 14.41
CA SER A 421 29.78 -6.33 13.38
C SER A 421 30.06 -5.45 12.16
N PRO A 422 31.32 -5.34 11.70
CA PRO A 422 31.68 -4.56 10.49
C PRO A 422 31.33 -5.30 9.19
N ALA A 423 30.67 -6.45 9.28
CA ALA A 423 30.29 -7.28 8.15
C ALA A 423 29.38 -6.52 7.17
N GLY A 424 29.67 -6.69 5.88
CA GLY A 424 28.93 -6.06 4.79
C GLY A 424 27.97 -7.03 4.11
N VAL A 425 27.34 -6.54 3.05
CA VAL A 425 26.39 -7.32 2.24
C VAL A 425 27.02 -8.58 1.64
N LEU A 426 28.27 -8.49 1.17
CA LEU A 426 28.96 -9.63 0.55
C LEU A 426 29.08 -10.81 1.53
N SER A 427 29.43 -10.55 2.79
CA SER A 427 29.45 -11.58 3.84
C SER A 427 28.06 -12.09 4.17
N ALA A 428 27.04 -11.22 4.20
CA ALA A 428 25.66 -11.66 4.45
C ALA A 428 25.11 -12.55 3.32
N LEU A 429 25.56 -12.39 2.07
CA LEU A 429 25.15 -13.27 0.96
C LEU A 429 25.57 -14.73 1.17
N PHE A 430 26.78 -14.95 1.68
CA PHE A 430 27.32 -16.30 1.93
C PHE A 430 27.01 -16.85 3.32
N GLY A 431 26.36 -16.07 4.17
CA GLY A 431 26.15 -16.38 5.58
C GLY A 431 27.29 -15.85 6.44
N LEU A 432 26.92 -15.15 7.51
CA LEU A 432 27.83 -14.53 8.47
C LEU A 432 27.58 -15.11 9.84
N ASP A 433 28.60 -15.72 10.44
CA ASP A 433 28.59 -16.09 11.85
C ASP A 433 29.24 -14.99 12.69
N VAL A 434 28.44 -14.33 13.52
CA VAL A 434 28.92 -13.34 14.48
C VAL A 434 29.09 -14.03 15.83
N PRO A 435 30.32 -14.24 16.31
CA PRO A 435 30.55 -14.78 17.64
C PRO A 435 30.08 -13.76 18.68
N ILE A 436 29.32 -14.23 19.65
CA ILE A 436 28.83 -13.41 20.75
C ILE A 436 29.65 -13.81 21.99
N PRO A 437 30.53 -12.94 22.50
CA PRO A 437 31.40 -13.30 23.60
C PRO A 437 30.56 -13.71 24.84
N PRO A 438 30.95 -14.79 25.54
CA PRO A 438 30.27 -15.19 26.75
C PRO A 438 30.34 -14.03 27.76
N PRO A 439 29.24 -13.69 28.42
CA PRO A 439 29.27 -12.59 29.37
C PRO A 439 30.06 -12.96 30.64
N ASP A 440 30.75 -11.98 31.23
CA ASP A 440 31.32 -12.12 32.59
C ASP A 440 30.23 -12.32 33.67
N ARG A 441 29.00 -11.86 33.41
CA ARG A 441 27.80 -11.98 34.26
C ARG A 441 26.55 -12.21 33.41
N PRO A 442 25.57 -13.02 33.83
CA PRO A 442 24.39 -13.37 33.02
C PRO A 442 23.76 -12.13 32.38
N ALA A 443 23.60 -12.13 31.06
CA ALA A 443 23.07 -11.00 30.29
C ALA A 443 21.74 -11.40 29.65
N LEU A 444 20.65 -10.70 30.01
CA LEU A 444 19.30 -11.05 29.52
C LEU A 444 18.94 -10.39 28.20
N HIS A 445 19.64 -9.32 27.85
CA HIS A 445 19.40 -8.52 26.65
C HIS A 445 20.73 -8.11 26.04
N ARG A 446 20.89 -8.31 24.73
CA ARG A 446 22.05 -7.86 23.94
C ARG A 446 21.57 -7.32 22.60
N THR A 447 22.14 -6.21 22.16
CA THR A 447 21.89 -5.65 20.83
C THR A 447 23.08 -5.92 19.93
N VAL A 448 22.83 -6.42 18.73
CA VAL A 448 23.84 -6.60 17.68
C VAL A 448 23.55 -5.65 16.52
N SER A 449 24.49 -4.77 16.19
CA SER A 449 24.35 -3.75 15.13
C SER A 449 25.22 -4.04 13.92
N PHE A 450 24.64 -3.85 12.74
CA PHE A 450 25.26 -4.06 11.43
C PHE A 450 25.26 -2.76 10.61
N PRO A 451 26.23 -1.85 10.81
CA PRO A 451 26.25 -0.54 10.16
C PRO A 451 26.43 -0.60 8.63
N ARG A 452 26.95 -1.70 8.08
CA ARG A 452 27.17 -1.88 6.64
C ARG A 452 26.11 -2.74 5.94
N LEU A 453 25.07 -3.16 6.65
CA LEU A 453 23.93 -3.86 6.05
C LEU A 453 22.81 -2.85 5.74
N PRO A 454 22.44 -2.69 4.47
CA PRO A 454 21.41 -1.74 4.07
C PRO A 454 20.02 -2.20 4.49
N THR A 455 19.21 -1.28 4.97
CA THR A 455 17.80 -1.48 5.30
C THR A 455 16.92 -0.97 4.15
N TYR A 456 16.34 -1.89 3.39
CA TYR A 456 15.57 -1.59 2.17
C TYR A 456 14.42 -2.59 2.00
N ALA A 457 13.23 -2.14 1.58
CA ALA A 457 11.98 -2.91 1.55
C ALA A 457 12.01 -4.20 0.72
N LEU A 458 13.00 -4.37 -0.16
CA LEU A 458 13.22 -5.59 -0.93
C LEU A 458 14.16 -6.59 -0.26
N LEU A 459 14.92 -6.18 0.75
CA LEU A 459 15.91 -7.03 1.42
C LEU A 459 15.30 -7.66 2.66
N VAL A 460 15.41 -8.98 2.74
CA VAL A 460 15.01 -9.78 3.89
C VAL A 460 16.22 -10.51 4.44
N TYR A 461 16.57 -10.22 5.68
CA TYR A 461 17.62 -10.93 6.38
C TYR A 461 17.05 -12.13 7.14
N ARG A 462 17.68 -13.28 6.98
CA ARG A 462 17.42 -14.48 7.75
C ARG A 462 18.43 -14.56 8.89
N ALA A 463 17.99 -14.79 10.11
CA ALA A 463 18.91 -14.96 11.24
C ALA A 463 18.52 -16.13 12.15
N SER A 464 19.52 -16.82 12.68
CA SER A 464 19.38 -17.92 13.62
C SER A 464 20.42 -17.83 14.74
N LEU A 465 20.08 -18.39 15.89
CA LEU A 465 20.95 -18.35 17.07
C LEU A 465 21.49 -19.74 17.40
N THR A 466 22.72 -19.78 17.87
CA THR A 466 23.27 -20.95 18.57
C THR A 466 23.40 -20.63 20.04
N SER A 467 22.68 -21.37 20.89
CA SER A 467 22.74 -21.25 22.35
C SER A 467 23.50 -22.40 22.96
N THR A 468 24.22 -22.11 24.04
CA THR A 468 24.88 -23.08 24.90
C THR A 468 24.18 -23.08 26.26
N GLY A 469 23.90 -24.28 26.79
CA GLY A 469 23.16 -24.51 28.04
C GLY A 469 21.64 -24.41 27.90
N ALA A 470 20.94 -24.51 29.03
CA ALA A 470 19.48 -24.47 29.10
C ALA A 470 18.99 -23.04 29.37
N CYS A 471 18.05 -22.56 28.56
CA CYS A 471 17.40 -21.25 28.70
C CYS A 471 15.92 -21.44 29.01
N SER A 472 15.61 -22.06 30.16
CA SER A 472 14.25 -22.51 30.51
C SER A 472 13.27 -21.37 30.79
N VAL A 473 13.74 -20.20 31.25
CA VAL A 473 12.86 -19.06 31.60
C VAL A 473 12.42 -18.29 30.35
N LEU A 474 13.36 -18.02 29.44
CA LEU A 474 13.07 -17.41 28.16
C LEU A 474 14.03 -17.99 27.11
N PRO A 475 13.53 -18.85 26.23
CA PRO A 475 14.30 -19.32 25.08
C PRO A 475 14.81 -18.14 24.23
N PRO A 476 15.95 -18.29 23.53
CA PRO A 476 16.52 -17.21 22.74
C PRO A 476 15.54 -16.62 21.73
N LEU A 477 15.16 -15.37 21.96
CA LEU A 477 14.22 -14.58 21.18
C LEU A 477 14.97 -13.51 20.41
N LEU A 478 14.74 -13.45 19.10
CA LEU A 478 15.24 -12.38 18.23
C LEU A 478 14.14 -11.36 17.92
N SER A 479 14.53 -10.09 17.82
CA SER A 479 13.69 -9.02 17.26
C SER A 479 14.53 -7.98 16.52
N SER A 480 13.95 -7.28 15.55
CA SER A 480 14.63 -6.19 14.83
C SER A 480 13.81 -4.89 14.94
N PRO A 481 14.31 -3.80 15.54
CA PRO A 481 13.62 -2.50 15.49
C PRO A 481 13.74 -1.86 14.08
N PRO A 482 12.76 -1.03 13.63
CA PRO A 482 11.56 -0.59 14.34
C PRO A 482 10.39 -1.58 14.28
N GLU A 483 10.31 -2.43 13.25
CA GLU A 483 9.28 -3.47 13.13
C GLU A 483 9.65 -4.69 13.99
N ALA A 484 9.31 -4.71 15.29
CA ALA A 484 9.68 -5.80 16.20
C ALA A 484 8.98 -7.14 15.90
N HIS A 485 9.27 -7.72 14.73
CA HIS A 485 8.99 -9.11 14.41
C HIS A 485 9.76 -9.98 15.40
N TYR A 486 9.04 -10.49 16.38
CA TYR A 486 9.57 -11.37 17.38
C TYR A 486 9.66 -12.78 16.83
N HIS A 487 10.85 -13.38 16.90
CA HIS A 487 11.13 -14.76 16.50
C HIS A 487 11.57 -15.55 17.74
N PRO A 488 10.63 -16.05 18.57
CA PRO A 488 10.92 -16.71 19.84
C PRO A 488 11.59 -18.08 19.69
N ARG A 489 11.59 -18.64 18.48
CA ARG A 489 12.18 -19.94 18.15
C ARG A 489 13.36 -19.82 17.18
N ALA A 490 14.07 -18.69 17.21
CA ALA A 490 15.21 -18.42 16.32
C ALA A 490 16.37 -19.44 16.45
N HIS A 491 16.40 -20.22 17.54
CA HIS A 491 17.35 -21.30 17.78
C HIS A 491 16.94 -22.64 17.13
N LEU A 492 15.67 -22.82 16.74
CA LEU A 492 15.15 -24.02 16.07
C LEU A 492 14.87 -23.78 14.59
N SER A 493 14.31 -22.61 14.27
CA SER A 493 13.97 -22.19 12.93
C SER A 493 14.49 -20.79 12.68
N PRO A 494 15.12 -20.52 11.53
CA PRO A 494 15.60 -19.19 11.23
C PRO A 494 14.45 -18.17 11.17
N GLY A 495 14.64 -17.01 11.81
CA GLY A 495 13.73 -15.88 11.72
C GLY A 495 13.97 -15.05 10.47
N PHE A 496 12.91 -14.43 9.95
CA PHE A 496 12.96 -13.53 8.79
C PHE A 496 12.68 -12.09 9.21
N PHE A 497 13.58 -11.18 8.84
CA PHE A 497 13.58 -9.79 9.23
C PHE A 497 13.49 -8.90 7.98
N PRO A 498 12.26 -8.52 7.54
CA PRO A 498 12.08 -7.53 6.50
C PRO A 498 12.47 -6.14 7.03
N THR A 499 12.98 -5.28 6.15
CA THR A 499 13.43 -3.93 6.54
C THR A 499 12.64 -2.87 5.75
N HIS A 500 11.86 -2.00 6.41
CA HIS A 500 10.88 -1.12 5.76
C HIS A 500 11.19 0.39 5.84
N GLN A 501 12.44 0.79 6.04
CA GLN A 501 12.81 2.21 6.15
C GLN A 501 12.58 3.00 4.85
N THR A 502 12.86 2.37 3.70
CA THR A 502 12.65 2.94 2.36
C THR A 502 12.46 1.80 1.38
N GLY A 503 12.05 2.10 0.15
CA GLY A 503 11.76 1.10 -0.87
C GLY A 503 11.72 1.70 -2.28
N PRO A 504 11.34 0.89 -3.29
CA PRO A 504 11.27 1.35 -4.67
C PRO A 504 10.39 2.59 -4.80
N PHE A 505 10.87 3.58 -5.56
CA PHE A 505 10.18 4.85 -5.82
C PHE A 505 9.99 5.78 -4.60
N LEU A 506 10.64 5.46 -3.48
CA LEU A 506 10.74 6.34 -2.30
C LEU A 506 12.16 6.87 -2.17
N PRO A 507 12.34 8.10 -1.65
CA PRO A 507 13.65 8.68 -1.39
C PRO A 507 14.43 7.85 -0.38
N LEU A 508 15.73 7.81 -0.57
CA LEU A 508 16.64 7.25 0.42
C LEU A 508 16.73 8.20 1.63
N PRO A 509 16.70 7.68 2.87
CA PRO A 509 16.86 8.50 4.06
C PRO A 509 18.26 9.12 4.09
N ALA A 510 18.37 10.39 4.50
CA ALA A 510 19.64 11.10 4.61
C ALA A 510 20.62 10.43 5.60
N SER A 511 20.08 9.81 6.65
CA SER A 511 20.84 9.01 7.62
C SER A 511 20.12 7.68 7.85
N PRO A 512 20.43 6.61 7.09
CA PRO A 512 19.80 5.30 7.27
C PRO A 512 20.16 4.74 8.65
N SER A 513 19.18 4.21 9.38
CA SER A 513 19.48 3.57 10.66
C SER A 513 20.07 2.19 10.40
N PRO A 514 21.12 1.79 11.14
CA PRO A 514 21.79 0.51 10.90
C PRO A 514 20.81 -0.64 11.12
N PHE A 515 20.99 -1.74 10.38
CA PHE A 515 20.27 -2.98 10.67
C PHE A 515 20.68 -3.47 12.07
N GLN A 516 19.70 -3.70 12.93
CA GLN A 516 19.92 -4.09 14.32
C GLN A 516 19.07 -5.31 14.67
N LEU A 517 19.65 -6.19 15.48
CA LEU A 517 18.97 -7.36 16.04
C LEU A 517 19.15 -7.35 17.56
N ASP A 518 18.05 -7.36 18.28
CA ASP A 518 18.01 -7.55 19.72
C ASP A 518 17.85 -9.04 20.04
N ILE A 519 18.66 -9.52 20.97
CA ILE A 519 18.70 -10.89 21.47
C ILE A 519 18.26 -10.88 22.93
N TRP A 520 17.22 -11.65 23.23
CA TRP A 520 16.69 -11.83 24.58
C TRP A 520 16.80 -13.30 24.95
N ALA A 521 17.37 -13.61 26.11
CA ALA A 521 17.48 -14.98 26.60
C ALA A 521 17.59 -15.00 28.13
N GLY A 522 17.01 -16.01 28.77
CA GLY A 522 17.08 -16.15 30.23
C GLY A 522 17.01 -17.60 30.66
N GLY A 523 17.95 -18.01 31.51
CA GLY A 523 17.92 -19.30 32.22
C GLY A 523 17.38 -19.15 33.64
N ALA A 524 16.95 -20.26 34.22
CA ALA A 524 16.61 -20.30 35.64
C ALA A 524 17.87 -20.05 36.50
N PRO A 525 17.72 -19.62 37.76
CA PRO A 525 18.86 -19.41 38.65
C PRO A 525 19.71 -20.69 38.80
N GLY A 526 20.98 -20.63 38.37
CA GLY A 526 21.90 -21.78 38.36
C GLY A 526 22.11 -22.42 36.98
N GLU A 527 21.26 -22.10 35.99
CA GLU A 527 21.47 -22.50 34.61
C GLU A 527 22.41 -21.53 33.89
N ALA A 528 23.41 -22.08 33.18
CA ALA A 528 24.28 -21.31 32.31
C ALA A 528 23.60 -21.11 30.94
N CYS A 529 22.68 -20.15 30.83
CA CYS A 529 22.11 -19.74 29.54
C CYS A 529 23.01 -18.71 28.87
N SER A 530 23.65 -19.09 27.75
CA SER A 530 24.42 -18.13 26.93
C SER A 530 24.19 -18.34 25.44
N VAL A 531 24.08 -17.24 24.70
CA VAL A 531 24.03 -17.26 23.23
C VAL A 531 25.46 -17.17 22.70
N ALA A 532 25.91 -18.18 21.98
CA ALA A 532 27.31 -18.34 21.55
C ALA A 532 27.59 -17.67 20.20
N ALA A 533 26.69 -17.80 19.22
CA ALA A 533 26.82 -17.11 17.94
C ALA A 533 25.46 -16.74 17.34
N LEU A 534 25.48 -15.71 16.49
CA LEU A 534 24.38 -15.26 15.67
C LEU A 534 24.75 -15.47 14.21
N HIS A 535 24.02 -16.35 13.54
CA HIS A 535 24.14 -16.56 12.10
C HIS A 535 23.18 -15.61 11.36
N VAL A 536 23.68 -14.78 10.45
CA VAL A 536 22.88 -13.87 9.63
C VAL A 536 23.17 -14.10 8.16
N GLN A 537 22.12 -14.22 7.34
CA GLN A 537 22.21 -14.40 5.91
C GLN A 537 21.19 -13.52 5.17
N LEU A 538 21.56 -12.97 4.01
CA LEU A 538 20.60 -12.34 3.11
C LEU A 538 19.83 -13.44 2.36
N ASP A 539 18.51 -13.51 2.56
CA ASP A 539 17.68 -14.53 1.91
C ASP A 539 17.20 -14.02 0.55
N ILE A 540 17.79 -14.56 -0.51
CA ILE A 540 17.51 -14.14 -1.90
C ILE A 540 16.06 -14.44 -2.28
N TRP A 541 15.52 -15.58 -1.85
CA TRP A 541 14.17 -15.99 -2.23
C TRP A 541 13.10 -15.18 -1.51
N ALA A 542 13.28 -14.98 -0.21
CA ALA A 542 12.40 -14.11 0.57
C ALA A 542 12.48 -12.66 0.08
N SER A 543 13.66 -12.19 -0.32
CA SER A 543 13.85 -10.86 -0.93
C SER A 543 13.16 -10.75 -2.29
N LEU A 544 13.30 -11.76 -3.17
CA LEU A 544 12.64 -11.79 -4.48
C LEU A 544 11.11 -11.84 -4.35
N ALA A 545 10.59 -12.55 -3.34
CA ALA A 545 9.16 -12.59 -3.04
C ALA A 545 8.58 -11.19 -2.71
N ARG A 546 9.42 -10.24 -2.27
CA ARG A 546 9.03 -8.84 -2.01
C ARG A 546 8.96 -7.98 -3.28
N ALA A 547 9.49 -8.45 -4.41
CA ALA A 547 9.50 -7.69 -5.66
C ALA A 547 8.10 -7.56 -6.27
N LEU A 548 7.35 -8.66 -6.39
CA LEU A 548 6.09 -8.66 -7.15
C LEU A 548 5.06 -7.62 -6.63
N PRO A 549 4.79 -7.49 -5.31
CA PRO A 549 3.85 -6.49 -4.82
C PRO A 549 4.24 -5.04 -5.14
N ARG A 550 5.55 -4.76 -5.30
CA ARG A 550 6.11 -3.43 -5.57
C ARG A 550 6.23 -3.12 -7.06
N TYR A 551 6.43 -4.14 -7.89
CA TYR A 551 6.66 -4.00 -9.33
C TYR A 551 5.49 -4.43 -10.21
N ARG A 552 4.31 -4.75 -9.63
CA ARG A 552 3.10 -5.11 -10.41
C ARG A 552 2.76 -4.08 -11.49
N VAL A 553 2.87 -2.79 -11.17
CA VAL A 553 2.59 -1.67 -12.09
C VAL A 553 3.69 -1.55 -13.15
N LEU A 554 4.96 -1.74 -12.74
CA LEU A 554 6.09 -1.78 -13.66
C LEU A 554 5.95 -2.90 -14.70
N LEU A 555 5.51 -4.10 -14.29
CA LEU A 555 5.30 -5.22 -15.21
C LEU A 555 4.23 -4.90 -16.27
N VAL A 556 3.15 -4.20 -15.90
CA VAL A 556 2.15 -3.70 -16.86
C VAL A 556 2.78 -2.69 -17.83
N ALA A 557 3.48 -1.68 -17.32
CA ALA A 557 4.13 -0.65 -18.15
C ALA A 557 5.17 -1.25 -19.11
N TRP A 558 6.03 -2.13 -18.63
CA TRP A 558 7.07 -2.76 -19.45
C TRP A 558 6.48 -3.73 -20.47
N SER A 559 5.41 -4.45 -20.14
CA SER A 559 4.73 -5.34 -21.10
C SER A 559 4.08 -4.54 -22.24
N LEU A 560 3.53 -3.36 -21.94
CA LEU A 560 3.11 -2.40 -22.96
C LEU A 560 4.29 -1.86 -23.77
N GLY A 561 5.41 -1.51 -23.12
CA GLY A 561 6.64 -1.08 -23.79
C GLY A 561 7.18 -2.13 -24.77
N ILE A 562 7.18 -3.40 -24.38
CA ILE A 562 7.53 -4.53 -25.26
C ILE A 562 6.54 -4.61 -26.43
N SER A 563 5.23 -4.50 -26.18
CA SER A 563 4.20 -4.51 -27.23
C SER A 563 4.41 -3.37 -28.24
N ALA A 564 4.77 -2.17 -27.77
CA ALA A 564 5.13 -1.04 -28.62
C ALA A 564 6.43 -1.31 -29.42
N LEU A 565 7.44 -1.95 -28.83
CA LEU A 565 8.64 -2.39 -29.55
C LEU A 565 8.33 -3.42 -30.64
N LEU A 566 7.43 -4.38 -30.38
CA LEU A 566 7.02 -5.36 -31.41
C LEU A 566 6.32 -4.66 -32.59
N ALA A 567 5.45 -3.69 -32.31
CA ALA A 567 4.82 -2.87 -33.34
C ALA A 567 5.84 -1.99 -34.10
N LEU A 568 6.86 -1.47 -33.41
CA LEU A 568 7.97 -0.73 -34.02
C LEU A 568 8.79 -1.60 -34.99
N LEU A 569 9.11 -2.83 -34.59
CA LEU A 569 9.82 -3.78 -35.44
C LEU A 569 8.98 -4.14 -36.68
N ALA A 570 7.67 -4.35 -36.49
CA ALA A 570 6.77 -4.69 -37.58
C ALA A 570 6.59 -3.55 -38.59
N THR A 571 6.40 -2.32 -38.10
CA THR A 571 6.28 -1.13 -38.94
C THR A 571 7.57 -0.82 -39.70
N ARG A 572 8.74 -0.99 -39.07
CA ARG A 572 10.04 -0.80 -39.74
C ARG A 572 10.28 -1.82 -40.86
N ALA A 573 9.91 -3.08 -40.64
CA ALA A 573 10.02 -4.13 -41.65
C ALA A 573 9.09 -3.85 -42.84
N TRP A 574 7.86 -3.41 -42.56
CA TRP A 574 6.89 -3.02 -43.58
C TRP A 574 7.40 -1.86 -44.45
N ASP A 575 7.99 -0.83 -43.83
CA ASP A 575 8.56 0.32 -44.54
C ASP A 575 9.81 0.00 -45.35
N SER A 576 10.61 -0.99 -44.95
CA SER A 576 11.76 -1.45 -45.74
C SER A 576 11.37 -2.32 -46.93
N GLY A 577 10.07 -2.56 -47.11
CA GLY A 577 9.53 -3.32 -48.22
C GLY A 577 9.29 -4.81 -47.95
N ALA A 578 9.56 -5.27 -46.73
CA ALA A 578 9.30 -6.65 -46.30
C ALA A 578 7.79 -6.86 -46.02
N PRO A 579 7.31 -8.12 -45.97
CA PRO A 579 5.96 -8.41 -45.47
C PRO A 579 5.80 -7.96 -44.01
N PHE A 580 4.60 -7.52 -43.65
CA PHE A 580 4.30 -7.10 -42.27
C PHE A 580 4.39 -8.32 -41.35
N PRO A 581 5.34 -8.38 -40.40
CA PRO A 581 5.61 -9.59 -39.65
C PRO A 581 4.51 -9.85 -38.60
N PRO A 582 4.04 -11.10 -38.45
CA PRO A 582 3.14 -11.46 -37.37
C PRO A 582 3.85 -11.34 -36.01
N VAL A 583 3.07 -11.27 -34.94
CA VAL A 583 3.58 -11.03 -33.57
C VAL A 583 4.66 -12.03 -33.18
N HIS A 584 4.50 -13.32 -33.47
CA HIS A 584 5.49 -14.35 -33.11
C HIS A 584 6.84 -14.15 -33.82
N THR A 585 6.85 -13.71 -35.08
CA THR A 585 8.11 -13.44 -35.82
C THR A 585 8.81 -12.21 -35.25
N ALA A 586 8.06 -11.14 -34.97
CA ALA A 586 8.60 -9.95 -34.31
C ALA A 586 9.12 -10.28 -32.90
N TYR A 587 8.41 -11.13 -32.16
CA TYR A 587 8.78 -11.58 -30.82
C TYR A 587 10.05 -12.44 -30.82
N ALA A 588 10.20 -13.35 -31.78
CA ALA A 588 11.43 -14.13 -31.95
C ALA A 588 12.65 -13.23 -32.22
N PHE A 589 12.49 -12.21 -33.08
CA PHE A 589 13.54 -11.21 -33.31
C PHE A 589 13.86 -10.40 -32.04
N TYR A 590 12.82 -9.98 -31.31
CA TYR A 590 12.97 -9.30 -30.03
C TYR A 590 13.79 -10.14 -29.04
N LEU A 591 13.44 -11.42 -28.83
CA LEU A 591 14.17 -12.31 -27.91
C LEU A 591 15.64 -12.48 -28.27
N GLN A 592 15.96 -12.61 -29.57
CA GLN A 592 17.32 -12.90 -30.03
C GLN A 592 18.22 -11.65 -30.08
N ARG A 593 17.67 -10.47 -30.39
CA ARG A 593 18.47 -9.28 -30.70
C ARG A 593 18.21 -8.09 -29.77
N VAL A 594 16.97 -7.88 -29.36
CA VAL A 594 16.58 -6.67 -28.61
C VAL A 594 16.62 -6.92 -27.11
N LEU A 595 16.09 -8.05 -26.63
CA LEU A 595 16.02 -8.39 -25.22
C LEU A 595 17.40 -8.36 -24.54
N PRO A 596 18.49 -8.96 -25.07
CA PRO A 596 19.78 -8.91 -24.40
C PRO A 596 20.36 -7.49 -24.30
N ALA A 597 20.21 -6.69 -25.36
CA ALA A 597 20.69 -5.31 -25.38
C ALA A 597 19.88 -4.41 -24.44
N LEU A 598 18.55 -4.56 -24.44
CA LEU A 598 17.66 -3.83 -23.56
C LEU A 598 17.86 -4.23 -22.09
N ALA A 599 18.05 -5.51 -21.80
CA ALA A 599 18.36 -6.01 -20.47
C ALA A 599 19.66 -5.38 -19.93
N LEU A 600 20.71 -5.33 -20.75
CA LEU A 600 21.97 -4.68 -20.40
C LEU A 600 21.79 -3.17 -20.17
N ALA A 601 21.05 -2.49 -21.05
CA ALA A 601 20.80 -1.06 -20.93
C ALA A 601 20.00 -0.70 -19.67
N LEU A 602 18.93 -1.45 -19.37
CA LEU A 602 18.12 -1.22 -18.16
C LEU A 602 18.87 -1.61 -16.89
N TRP A 603 19.71 -2.65 -16.92
CA TRP A 603 20.59 -2.98 -15.81
C TRP A 603 21.60 -1.85 -15.55
N ALA A 604 22.27 -1.35 -16.60
CA ALA A 604 23.19 -0.22 -16.49
C ALA A 604 22.48 1.02 -15.96
N ALA A 605 21.27 1.32 -16.43
CA ALA A 605 20.47 2.44 -15.94
C ALA A 605 20.07 2.26 -14.46
N ALA A 606 19.75 1.04 -14.02
CA ALA A 606 19.41 0.75 -12.62
C ALA A 606 20.63 0.86 -11.66
N CYS A 607 21.85 0.74 -12.18
CA CYS A 607 23.09 0.97 -11.43
C CYS A 607 23.42 2.46 -11.28
N LEU A 608 22.85 3.34 -12.12
CA LEU A 608 23.08 4.78 -12.03
C LEU A 608 22.22 5.40 -10.93
N PRO A 609 22.72 6.45 -10.25
CA PRO A 609 21.97 7.18 -9.23
C PRO A 609 20.94 8.13 -9.89
N LEU A 610 20.01 7.56 -10.64
CA LEU A 610 18.89 8.27 -11.25
C LEU A 610 17.85 8.62 -10.17
N PRO A 611 17.02 9.67 -10.38
CA PRO A 611 15.95 9.99 -9.46
C PRO A 611 14.99 8.80 -9.27
N GLU A 612 14.36 8.72 -8.10
CA GLU A 612 13.63 7.54 -7.63
C GLU A 612 12.41 7.18 -8.50
N GLY A 613 11.91 8.13 -9.30
CA GLY A 613 10.83 7.89 -10.25
C GLY A 613 11.23 7.12 -11.52
N TRP A 614 12.52 6.81 -11.72
CA TRP A 614 13.03 6.25 -12.98
C TRP A 614 13.39 4.76 -12.89
N VAL A 615 13.23 4.05 -14.02
CA VAL A 615 13.57 2.64 -14.24
C VAL A 615 12.84 1.71 -13.25
N ILE A 616 13.55 1.22 -12.22
CA ILE A 616 13.00 0.38 -11.14
C ILE A 616 12.95 1.12 -9.78
N GLY A 617 13.29 2.42 -9.76
CA GLY A 617 13.17 3.27 -8.57
C GLY A 617 14.08 2.88 -7.40
N THR A 618 15.27 2.32 -7.68
CA THR A 618 16.26 1.90 -6.67
C THR A 618 17.37 2.91 -6.42
N ALA A 619 17.33 4.09 -7.06
CA ALA A 619 18.30 5.18 -6.88
C ALA A 619 19.78 4.74 -6.99
N GLY A 620 20.11 3.78 -7.87
CA GLY A 620 21.49 3.30 -8.07
C GLY A 620 21.94 2.19 -7.11
N MET A 621 21.04 1.55 -6.35
CA MET A 621 21.39 0.43 -5.48
C MET A 621 21.83 -0.81 -6.27
N VAL A 622 23.15 -0.95 -6.50
CA VAL A 622 23.76 -2.01 -7.32
C VAL A 622 23.35 -3.42 -6.89
N LEU A 623 23.18 -3.67 -5.59
CA LEU A 623 22.75 -4.98 -5.06
C LEU A 623 21.41 -5.45 -5.64
N VAL A 624 20.47 -4.52 -5.84
CA VAL A 624 19.11 -4.80 -6.32
C VAL A 624 19.01 -4.64 -7.84
N SER A 625 19.98 -3.96 -8.47
CA SER A 625 20.01 -3.73 -9.92
C SER A 625 19.79 -4.97 -10.81
N PRO A 626 20.23 -6.21 -10.46
CA PRO A 626 19.95 -7.39 -11.28
C PRO A 626 18.46 -7.73 -11.39
N LEU A 627 17.62 -7.12 -10.54
CA LEU A 627 16.17 -7.25 -10.64
C LEU A 627 15.63 -6.63 -11.93
N ALA A 628 16.27 -5.60 -12.50
CA ALA A 628 15.84 -4.99 -13.76
C ALA A 628 15.77 -6.00 -14.92
N PRO A 629 16.85 -6.73 -15.28
CA PRO A 629 16.76 -7.73 -16.35
C PRO A 629 15.81 -8.90 -16.00
N MET A 630 15.66 -9.26 -14.72
CA MET A 630 14.68 -10.28 -14.29
C MET A 630 13.23 -9.82 -14.52
N LEU A 631 12.91 -8.57 -14.18
CA LEU A 631 11.60 -7.97 -14.42
C LEU A 631 11.31 -7.85 -15.93
N LEU A 632 12.34 -7.57 -16.74
CA LEU A 632 12.20 -7.53 -18.20
C LEU A 632 11.91 -8.91 -18.78
N ALA A 633 12.58 -9.95 -18.28
CA ALA A 633 12.31 -11.34 -18.65
C ALA A 633 10.87 -11.74 -18.24
N ALA A 634 10.44 -11.37 -17.04
CA ALA A 634 9.07 -11.61 -16.56
C ALA A 634 8.03 -10.88 -17.43
N ALA A 635 8.25 -9.60 -17.76
CA ALA A 635 7.38 -8.84 -18.66
C ALA A 635 7.34 -9.47 -20.07
N SER A 636 8.48 -9.94 -20.59
CA SER A 636 8.55 -10.64 -21.88
C SER A 636 7.73 -11.93 -21.86
N LEU A 637 7.86 -12.74 -20.80
CA LEU A 637 7.05 -13.94 -20.62
C LEU A 637 5.55 -13.60 -20.54
N LEU A 638 5.17 -12.56 -19.79
CA LEU A 638 3.78 -12.10 -19.70
C LEU A 638 3.23 -11.70 -21.07
N VAL A 639 4.01 -10.99 -21.90
CA VAL A 639 3.62 -10.63 -23.28
C VAL A 639 3.42 -11.88 -24.14
N ALA A 640 4.32 -12.86 -24.06
CA ALA A 640 4.19 -14.11 -24.80
C ALA A 640 2.94 -14.91 -24.40
N VAL A 641 2.69 -15.05 -23.10
CA VAL A 641 1.50 -15.73 -22.57
C VAL A 641 0.24 -14.98 -22.98
N SER A 642 0.23 -13.65 -22.85
CA SER A 642 -0.92 -12.81 -23.24
C SER A 642 -1.21 -12.93 -24.74
N TRP A 643 -0.18 -12.93 -25.59
CA TRP A 643 -0.36 -13.17 -27.02
C TRP A 643 -0.93 -14.57 -27.29
N GLY A 644 -0.44 -15.61 -26.63
CA GLY A 644 -0.95 -16.97 -26.76
C GLY A 644 -2.43 -17.09 -26.38
N VAL A 645 -2.82 -16.45 -25.28
CA VAL A 645 -4.24 -16.38 -24.85
C VAL A 645 -5.08 -15.62 -25.86
N LEU A 646 -4.65 -14.44 -26.32
CA LEU A 646 -5.38 -13.65 -27.31
C LEU A 646 -5.53 -14.41 -28.63
N TRP A 647 -4.48 -15.10 -29.09
CA TRP A 647 -4.54 -15.94 -30.28
C TRP A 647 -5.53 -17.09 -30.14
N ALA A 648 -5.55 -17.76 -28.98
CA ALA A 648 -6.51 -18.84 -28.71
C ALA A 648 -7.95 -18.30 -28.69
N LEU A 649 -8.17 -17.14 -28.06
CA LEU A 649 -9.48 -16.46 -28.02
C LEU A 649 -9.95 -16.05 -29.42
N THR A 650 -9.10 -15.41 -30.24
CA THR A 650 -9.48 -15.03 -31.61
C THR A 650 -9.72 -16.26 -32.49
N ALA A 651 -8.95 -17.34 -32.28
CA ALA A 651 -9.15 -18.60 -32.99
C ALA A 651 -10.48 -19.28 -32.64
N ALA A 652 -10.85 -19.27 -31.36
CA ALA A 652 -12.13 -19.80 -30.86
C ALA A 652 -13.32 -18.98 -31.37
N LEU A 653 -13.23 -17.65 -31.30
CA LEU A 653 -14.25 -16.75 -31.85
C LEU A 653 -14.41 -16.93 -33.37
N ALA A 654 -13.30 -17.05 -34.11
CA ALA A 654 -13.32 -17.36 -35.54
C ALA A 654 -13.99 -18.71 -35.83
N GLY A 655 -13.70 -19.73 -35.02
CA GLY A 655 -14.37 -21.04 -35.10
C GLY A 655 -15.88 -20.95 -34.85
N GLY A 656 -16.29 -20.23 -33.80
CA GLY A 656 -17.69 -19.98 -33.47
C GLY A 656 -18.43 -19.23 -34.59
N MET A 657 -17.83 -18.19 -35.16
CA MET A 657 -18.39 -17.46 -36.31
C MET A 657 -18.55 -18.36 -37.53
N SER A 658 -17.57 -19.25 -37.79
CA SER A 658 -17.65 -20.24 -38.86
C SER A 658 -18.80 -21.24 -38.64
N LEU A 659 -19.02 -21.71 -37.41
CA LEU A 659 -20.11 -22.61 -37.06
C LEU A 659 -21.48 -21.95 -37.23
N LEU A 660 -21.59 -20.68 -36.84
CA LEU A 660 -22.80 -19.87 -36.99
C LEU A 660 -23.04 -19.38 -38.44
N ARG A 661 -22.18 -19.77 -39.39
CA ARG A 661 -22.22 -19.32 -40.80
C ARG A 661 -22.24 -17.80 -40.95
N LEU A 662 -21.66 -17.08 -39.99
CA LEU A 662 -21.42 -15.65 -40.07
C LEU A 662 -20.27 -15.43 -41.06
N ARG A 663 -20.58 -15.47 -42.37
CA ARG A 663 -19.59 -15.21 -43.41
C ARG A 663 -19.16 -13.74 -43.33
N PRO A 664 -17.85 -13.45 -43.38
CA PRO A 664 -17.41 -12.08 -43.58
C PRO A 664 -17.94 -11.60 -44.94
N ASP A 665 -18.66 -10.49 -44.96
CA ASP A 665 -19.19 -9.92 -46.20
C ASP A 665 -18.06 -9.69 -47.21
N SER A 666 -18.26 -10.07 -48.46
CA SER A 666 -17.31 -9.84 -49.55
C SER A 666 -17.09 -8.34 -49.83
N SER A 667 -17.99 -7.47 -49.38
CA SER A 667 -17.85 -6.01 -49.42
C SER A 667 -16.79 -5.47 -48.45
N THR A 668 -16.42 -6.24 -47.41
CA THR A 668 -15.30 -5.92 -46.50
C THR A 668 -13.94 -6.35 -47.04
N THR A 669 -13.88 -7.14 -48.13
CA THR A 669 -12.64 -7.58 -48.78
C THR A 669 -12.40 -6.94 -50.16
N GLY A 670 -13.32 -6.10 -50.64
CA GLY A 670 -13.05 -5.23 -51.79
C GLY A 670 -14.23 -4.32 -52.11
N THR A 671 -13.93 -3.05 -52.42
CA THR A 671 -14.81 -2.06 -53.09
C THR A 671 -15.87 -1.31 -52.26
N SER A 672 -15.60 -0.95 -51.01
CA SER A 672 -16.26 0.27 -50.47
C SER A 672 -15.66 1.50 -51.17
N ARG A 673 -16.50 2.23 -51.92
CA ARG A 673 -16.16 3.44 -52.70
C ARG A 673 -15.21 4.38 -51.93
N PRO A 674 -14.18 4.96 -52.58
CA PRO A 674 -13.19 5.86 -51.96
C PRO A 674 -13.74 7.30 -51.75
N GLY A 675 -14.97 7.40 -51.22
CA GLY A 675 -15.70 8.63 -51.01
C GLY A 675 -15.80 9.02 -49.54
N GLY A 676 -14.66 9.41 -48.95
CA GLY A 676 -14.62 10.22 -47.73
C GLY A 676 -14.18 9.46 -46.48
N LEU A 677 -12.87 9.47 -46.21
CA LEU A 677 -12.33 9.25 -44.86
C LEU A 677 -13.09 10.11 -43.84
N LEU A 678 -13.46 11.35 -44.22
CA LEU A 678 -14.28 12.27 -43.43
C LEU A 678 -15.78 11.95 -43.33
N ARG A 679 -16.38 11.11 -44.20
CA ARG A 679 -17.84 10.93 -44.21
C ARG A 679 -18.37 9.90 -43.20
N HIS A 680 -17.57 8.90 -42.83
CA HIS A 680 -17.95 7.88 -41.82
C HIS A 680 -17.21 8.04 -40.49
N SER A 681 -15.97 8.53 -40.51
CA SER A 681 -15.20 8.78 -39.27
C SER A 681 -15.71 10.01 -38.52
N LEU A 682 -16.18 11.05 -39.21
CA LEU A 682 -16.64 12.29 -38.57
C LEU A 682 -17.91 12.09 -37.73
N PRO A 683 -18.97 11.38 -38.19
CA PRO A 683 -20.12 11.06 -37.35
C PRO A 683 -19.76 10.15 -36.18
N LEU A 684 -18.88 9.17 -36.38
CA LEU A 684 -18.44 8.27 -35.32
C LEU A 684 -17.57 9.01 -34.29
N ALA A 685 -16.65 9.87 -34.73
CA ALA A 685 -15.83 10.71 -33.87
C ALA A 685 -16.68 11.76 -33.14
N LEU A 686 -17.66 12.40 -33.80
CA LEU A 686 -18.63 13.30 -33.16
C LEU A 686 -19.50 12.55 -32.14
N PHE A 687 -19.99 11.36 -32.47
CA PHE A 687 -20.76 10.53 -31.55
C PHE A 687 -19.92 10.08 -30.35
N SER A 688 -18.66 9.68 -30.57
CA SER A 688 -17.74 9.32 -29.50
C SER A 688 -17.33 10.54 -28.66
N LEU A 689 -17.16 11.71 -29.26
CA LEU A 689 -16.92 12.97 -28.54
C LEU A 689 -18.13 13.36 -27.68
N LEU A 690 -19.34 13.18 -28.21
CA LEU A 690 -20.59 13.36 -27.47
C LEU A 690 -20.70 12.32 -26.34
N LEU A 691 -20.30 11.07 -26.58
CA LEU A 691 -20.33 9.99 -25.61
C LEU A 691 -19.43 10.29 -24.40
N VAL A 692 -18.28 10.97 -24.59
CA VAL A 692 -17.38 11.38 -23.48
C VAL A 692 -18.03 12.34 -22.50
N LEU A 693 -19.10 13.03 -22.90
CA LEU A 693 -19.87 13.87 -21.97
C LEU A 693 -20.69 13.05 -20.98
N PHE A 694 -21.05 11.82 -21.35
CA PHE A 694 -21.94 10.93 -20.59
C PHE A 694 -21.24 9.71 -20.00
N VAL A 695 -20.14 9.27 -20.61
CA VAL A 695 -19.42 8.04 -20.25
C VAL A 695 -17.91 8.33 -20.17
N PRO A 696 -17.19 7.81 -19.16
CA PRO A 696 -15.74 8.00 -19.05
C PRO A 696 -14.99 7.43 -20.26
N SER A 697 -13.86 8.05 -20.61
CA SER A 697 -13.01 7.61 -21.73
C SER A 697 -12.55 6.16 -21.61
N GLN A 698 -12.42 5.66 -20.38
CA GLN A 698 -12.01 4.29 -20.07
C GLN A 698 -13.03 3.23 -20.54
N PHE A 699 -14.33 3.57 -20.57
CA PHE A 699 -15.35 2.67 -21.13
C PHE A 699 -15.24 2.58 -22.65
N VAL A 700 -14.93 3.70 -23.32
CA VAL A 700 -14.69 3.72 -24.77
C VAL A 700 -13.49 2.84 -25.13
N PHE A 701 -12.44 2.84 -24.31
CA PHE A 701 -11.32 1.90 -24.49
C PHE A 701 -11.73 0.43 -24.34
N LEU A 702 -12.60 0.10 -23.37
CA LEU A 702 -13.10 -1.27 -23.21
C LEU A 702 -13.87 -1.72 -24.46
N VAL A 703 -14.76 -0.85 -24.98
CA VAL A 703 -15.48 -1.11 -26.23
C VAL A 703 -14.51 -1.24 -27.40
N ALA A 704 -13.48 -0.38 -27.46
CA ALA A 704 -12.47 -0.42 -28.51
C ALA A 704 -11.69 -1.74 -28.51
N PHE A 705 -11.31 -2.24 -27.33
CA PHE A 705 -10.68 -3.54 -27.15
C PHE A 705 -11.59 -4.69 -27.63
N LEU A 706 -12.86 -4.72 -27.22
CA LEU A 706 -13.80 -5.78 -27.60
C LEU A 706 -14.05 -5.81 -29.11
N LEU A 707 -14.23 -4.65 -29.73
CA LEU A 707 -14.35 -4.53 -31.18
C LEU A 707 -13.04 -4.96 -31.87
N GLN A 708 -11.86 -4.59 -31.35
CA GLN A 708 -10.59 -5.02 -31.92
C GLN A 708 -10.36 -6.54 -31.80
N LEU A 709 -10.89 -7.16 -30.74
CA LEU A 709 -10.88 -8.62 -30.60
C LEU A 709 -11.73 -9.27 -31.70
N LEU A 710 -12.92 -8.71 -31.98
CA LEU A 710 -13.80 -9.16 -33.06
C LEU A 710 -13.22 -8.93 -34.45
N THR A 711 -12.60 -7.76 -34.73
CA THR A 711 -11.95 -7.50 -36.02
C THR A 711 -10.80 -8.47 -36.27
N THR A 712 -9.99 -8.76 -35.24
CA THR A 712 -8.90 -9.72 -35.32
C THR A 712 -9.41 -11.14 -35.60
N ALA A 713 -10.50 -11.55 -34.94
CA ALA A 713 -11.13 -12.85 -35.18
C ALA A 713 -11.73 -12.95 -36.60
N ARG A 714 -12.34 -11.87 -37.12
CA ARG A 714 -12.85 -11.81 -38.51
C ARG A 714 -11.71 -11.89 -39.52
N ALA A 715 -10.61 -11.19 -39.30
CA ALA A 715 -9.42 -11.26 -40.15
C ALA A 715 -8.84 -12.70 -40.17
N GLN A 716 -8.84 -13.38 -39.03
CA GLN A 716 -8.42 -14.77 -38.92
C GLN A 716 -9.36 -15.73 -39.66
N LEU A 717 -10.68 -15.51 -39.58
CA LEU A 717 -11.67 -16.28 -40.33
C LEU A 717 -11.47 -16.09 -41.84
N ALA A 718 -11.26 -14.86 -42.30
CA ALA A 718 -11.02 -14.56 -43.71
C ALA A 718 -9.81 -15.31 -44.29
N LEU A 719 -8.74 -15.48 -43.51
CA LEU A 719 -7.58 -16.29 -43.89
C LEU A 719 -7.89 -17.79 -44.00
N ARG A 720 -8.90 -18.30 -43.27
CA ARG A 720 -9.30 -19.71 -43.27
C ARG A 720 -10.32 -20.04 -44.36
N THR A 721 -11.15 -19.08 -44.76
CA THR A 721 -12.34 -19.33 -45.60
C THR A 721 -12.12 -19.16 -47.09
N VAL A 722 -11.06 -18.49 -47.54
CA VAL A 722 -10.82 -18.24 -48.98
C VAL A 722 -9.99 -19.40 -49.56
N PRO A 723 -10.56 -20.26 -50.43
CA PRO A 723 -9.79 -21.28 -51.13
C PRO A 723 -8.98 -20.60 -52.25
N SER A 724 -7.66 -20.81 -52.26
CA SER A 724 -6.74 -20.40 -53.34
C SER A 724 -6.81 -18.91 -53.77
N PRO A 725 -6.66 -17.94 -52.86
CA PRO A 725 -6.56 -16.52 -53.23
C PRO A 725 -5.29 -16.24 -54.06
N PRO A 726 -5.33 -15.25 -54.98
CA PRO A 726 -4.12 -14.80 -55.68
C PRO A 726 -3.06 -14.31 -54.67
N ALA A 727 -1.78 -14.55 -54.95
CA ALA A 727 -0.68 -14.34 -54.00
C ALA A 727 -0.62 -12.92 -53.38
N ARG A 728 -0.95 -11.89 -54.17
CA ARG A 728 -1.03 -10.49 -53.70
C ARG A 728 -2.17 -10.25 -52.71
N HIS A 729 -3.28 -10.97 -52.86
CA HIS A 729 -4.43 -10.87 -51.95
C HIS A 729 -4.13 -11.59 -50.63
N LEU A 730 -3.48 -12.75 -50.70
CA LEU A 730 -3.06 -13.50 -49.51
C LEU A 730 -2.07 -12.69 -48.65
N SER A 731 -1.05 -12.08 -49.26
CA SER A 731 -0.06 -11.27 -48.54
C SER A 731 -0.70 -10.05 -47.86
N HIS A 732 -1.68 -9.42 -48.52
CA HIS A 732 -2.44 -8.32 -47.94
C HIS A 732 -3.30 -8.79 -46.75
N GLN A 733 -4.02 -9.91 -46.86
CA GLN A 733 -4.82 -10.46 -45.75
C GLN A 733 -3.95 -10.89 -44.56
N GLN A 734 -2.77 -11.45 -44.82
CA GLN A 734 -1.79 -11.78 -43.78
C GLN A 734 -1.30 -10.52 -43.06
N ALA A 735 -1.00 -9.45 -43.80
CA ALA A 735 -0.59 -8.17 -43.23
C ALA A 735 -1.71 -7.51 -42.42
N GLN A 736 -2.97 -7.57 -42.88
CA GLN A 736 -4.14 -7.10 -42.13
C GLN A 736 -4.28 -7.84 -40.79
N HIS A 737 -4.21 -9.18 -40.82
CA HIS A 737 -4.32 -9.98 -39.60
C HIS A 737 -3.16 -9.71 -38.64
N ALA A 738 -1.93 -9.62 -39.15
CA ALA A 738 -0.76 -9.31 -38.34
C ALA A 738 -0.87 -7.94 -37.67
N GLN A 739 -1.23 -6.89 -38.43
CA GLN A 739 -1.46 -5.54 -37.87
C GLN A 739 -2.55 -5.55 -36.79
N ALA A 740 -3.66 -6.24 -37.03
CA ALA A 740 -4.75 -6.36 -36.07
C ALA A 740 -4.32 -7.06 -34.77
N GLN A 741 -3.45 -8.08 -34.85
CA GLN A 741 -2.90 -8.76 -33.68
C GLN A 741 -1.94 -7.89 -32.86
N HIS A 742 -1.06 -7.11 -33.51
CA HIS A 742 -0.17 -6.18 -32.80
C HIS A 742 -0.97 -5.10 -32.06
N LEU A 743 -2.01 -4.55 -32.70
CA LEU A 743 -2.90 -3.57 -32.08
C LEU A 743 -3.70 -4.18 -30.92
N LEU A 744 -4.24 -5.39 -31.08
CA LEU A 744 -4.95 -6.10 -30.03
C LEU A 744 -4.08 -6.35 -28.80
N LEU A 745 -2.83 -6.77 -29.00
CA LEU A 745 -1.87 -7.00 -27.91
C LEU A 745 -1.56 -5.71 -27.14
N MET A 746 -1.38 -4.59 -27.85
CA MET A 746 -1.14 -3.30 -27.22
C MET A 746 -2.36 -2.82 -26.42
N LEU A 747 -3.57 -2.92 -26.98
CA LEU A 747 -4.82 -2.59 -26.27
C LEU A 747 -5.04 -3.49 -25.05
N ALA A 748 -4.69 -4.78 -25.13
CA ALA A 748 -4.79 -5.70 -24.00
C ALA A 748 -3.96 -5.26 -22.79
N TRP A 749 -2.76 -4.71 -23.01
CA TRP A 749 -1.88 -4.21 -21.94
C TRP A 749 -2.26 -2.82 -21.40
N LEU A 750 -3.16 -2.11 -22.07
CA LEU A 750 -3.77 -0.88 -21.53
C LEU A 750 -4.97 -1.17 -20.61
N LEU A 751 -5.63 -2.32 -20.77
CA LEU A 751 -6.78 -2.69 -19.94
C LEU A 751 -6.50 -2.70 -18.43
N PRO A 752 -5.36 -3.23 -17.93
CA PRO A 752 -5.09 -3.20 -16.48
C PRO A 752 -5.00 -1.79 -15.90
N LEU A 753 -4.73 -0.78 -16.74
CA LEU A 753 -4.68 0.62 -16.33
C LEU A 753 -6.07 1.28 -16.43
N THR A 754 -6.87 0.94 -17.45
CA THR A 754 -8.19 1.59 -17.70
C THR A 754 -9.37 0.92 -17.00
N ALA A 755 -9.39 -0.41 -16.96
CA ALA A 755 -10.55 -1.17 -16.50
C ALA A 755 -10.90 -0.91 -15.03
N PRO A 756 -9.95 -0.79 -14.08
CA PRO A 756 -10.29 -0.49 -12.68
C PRO A 756 -11.05 0.82 -12.52
N PHE A 757 -10.69 1.84 -13.31
CA PHE A 757 -11.38 3.13 -13.30
C PHE A 757 -12.81 3.02 -13.82
N ALA A 758 -13.01 2.33 -14.95
CA ALA A 758 -14.35 2.10 -15.51
C ALA A 758 -15.25 1.33 -14.55
N VAL A 759 -14.71 0.31 -13.87
CA VAL A 759 -15.40 -0.44 -12.83
C VAL A 759 -15.74 0.45 -11.64
N ALA A 760 -14.79 1.27 -11.17
CA ALA A 760 -15.00 2.20 -10.07
C ALA A 760 -16.09 3.22 -10.37
N TRP A 761 -16.07 3.81 -11.57
CA TRP A 761 -17.11 4.73 -12.01
C TRP A 761 -18.49 4.04 -12.05
N ALA A 762 -18.58 2.86 -12.67
CA ALA A 762 -19.85 2.13 -12.78
C ALA A 762 -20.40 1.73 -11.39
N ARG A 763 -19.52 1.32 -10.48
CA ARG A 763 -19.89 0.96 -9.10
C ARG A 763 -20.39 2.16 -8.29
N ASN A 764 -19.83 3.34 -8.53
CA ASN A 764 -20.18 4.59 -7.82
C ASN A 764 -21.36 5.33 -8.47
N LEU A 765 -21.92 4.84 -9.58
CA LEU A 765 -23.04 5.49 -10.28
C LEU A 765 -24.29 5.68 -9.39
N PRO A 766 -24.70 4.71 -8.54
CA PRO A 766 -25.88 4.88 -7.68
C PRO A 766 -25.74 6.00 -6.65
N SER A 767 -24.54 6.27 -6.14
CA SER A 767 -24.28 7.34 -5.16
C SER A 767 -24.06 8.70 -5.82
N ARG A 768 -23.47 8.73 -7.02
CA ARG A 768 -23.21 9.96 -7.79
C ARG A 768 -24.44 10.55 -8.50
N GLY A 769 -25.44 9.73 -8.79
CA GLY A 769 -26.59 10.16 -9.59
C GLY A 769 -26.19 10.57 -11.01
N LEU A 770 -26.91 11.52 -11.61
CA LEU A 770 -26.68 12.04 -12.97
C LEU A 770 -25.56 13.10 -13.05
N GLU A 771 -24.72 13.27 -12.02
CA GLU A 771 -23.56 14.16 -12.13
C GLU A 771 -22.71 13.73 -13.33
N LEU A 772 -22.68 14.57 -14.36
CA LEU A 772 -21.93 14.36 -15.59
C LEU A 772 -20.50 13.94 -15.25
N VAL A 773 -19.94 13.01 -16.03
CA VAL A 773 -18.52 12.60 -16.01
C VAL A 773 -17.65 13.84 -15.78
N LEU A 774 -16.87 13.84 -14.70
CA LEU A 774 -16.12 15.03 -14.30
C LEU A 774 -15.03 15.35 -15.34
N PRO A 775 -14.59 16.61 -15.48
CA PRO A 775 -13.55 16.97 -16.44
C PRO A 775 -12.26 16.14 -16.29
N SER A 776 -11.91 15.73 -15.07
CA SER A 776 -10.76 14.85 -14.80
C SER A 776 -10.93 13.40 -15.27
N GLU A 777 -12.17 13.01 -15.59
CA GLU A 777 -12.56 11.68 -16.05
C GLU A 777 -12.85 11.69 -17.57
N ARG A 778 -12.82 12.87 -18.20
CA ARG A 778 -12.93 13.07 -19.65
C ARG A 778 -11.54 13.19 -20.24
N ASP A 779 -11.25 12.31 -21.17
CA ASP A 779 -10.08 12.43 -22.02
C ASP A 779 -10.54 12.35 -23.49
N PRO A 780 -10.82 13.50 -24.12
CA PRO A 780 -11.31 13.52 -25.49
C PRO A 780 -10.25 13.03 -26.46
N LEU A 781 -8.96 13.19 -26.15
CA LEU A 781 -7.87 12.75 -27.01
C LEU A 781 -7.76 11.22 -26.97
N ALA A 782 -7.80 10.61 -25.79
CA ALA A 782 -7.92 9.17 -25.63
C ALA A 782 -9.08 8.55 -26.43
N VAL A 783 -10.24 9.22 -26.46
CA VAL A 783 -11.40 8.75 -27.23
C VAL A 783 -11.20 8.89 -28.73
N VAL A 784 -10.65 10.00 -29.20
CA VAL A 784 -10.25 10.14 -30.60
C VAL A 784 -9.27 9.01 -30.97
N CYS A 785 -8.28 8.76 -30.13
CA CYS A 785 -7.32 7.68 -30.31
C CYS A 785 -7.96 6.29 -30.34
N ALA A 786 -8.93 6.00 -29.46
CA ALA A 786 -9.68 4.74 -29.46
C ALA A 786 -10.52 4.57 -30.73
N VAL A 787 -11.18 5.63 -31.21
CA VAL A 787 -11.94 5.62 -32.48
C VAL A 787 -11.00 5.41 -33.67
N LEU A 788 -9.82 6.01 -33.66
CA LEU A 788 -8.82 5.81 -34.70
C LEU A 788 -8.23 4.41 -34.68
N ALA A 789 -8.02 3.82 -33.50
CA ALA A 789 -7.67 2.41 -33.35
C ALA A 789 -8.72 1.51 -34.00
N LEU A 790 -10.00 1.81 -33.75
CA LEU A 790 -11.14 1.10 -34.33
C LEU A 790 -11.18 1.24 -35.85
N GLU A 791 -11.05 2.45 -36.38
CA GLU A 791 -10.99 2.71 -37.83
C GLU A 791 -9.81 1.97 -38.51
N ALA A 792 -8.63 1.97 -37.87
CA ALA A 792 -7.46 1.26 -38.38
C ALA A 792 -7.65 -0.26 -38.41
N GLY A 793 -8.42 -0.81 -37.46
CA GLY A 793 -8.70 -2.25 -37.36
C GLY A 793 -9.95 -2.73 -38.12
N SER A 794 -10.98 -1.89 -38.25
CA SER A 794 -12.29 -2.26 -38.81
C SER A 794 -12.38 -2.10 -40.33
N ALA A 795 -11.57 -1.21 -40.92
CA ALA A 795 -11.69 -0.87 -42.32
C ALA A 795 -11.05 -1.90 -43.29
N GLY A 796 -10.47 -2.98 -42.78
CA GLY A 796 -9.74 -3.94 -43.61
C GLY A 796 -8.57 -3.29 -44.35
N ARG A 797 -7.96 -2.25 -43.79
CA ARG A 797 -6.84 -1.50 -44.40
C ARG A 797 -5.55 -1.79 -43.64
N VAL A 798 -4.50 -2.19 -44.34
CA VAL A 798 -3.14 -2.18 -43.81
C VAL A 798 -2.63 -0.74 -43.91
N TRP A 799 -1.82 -0.29 -42.96
CA TRP A 799 -1.15 1.01 -43.09
C TRP A 799 -0.32 1.08 -44.37
N ASP A 800 -0.41 2.18 -45.10
CA ASP A 800 0.45 2.41 -46.26
C ASP A 800 1.93 2.44 -45.82
N ARG A 801 2.79 2.00 -46.74
CA ARG A 801 4.24 2.16 -46.57
C ARG A 801 4.56 3.66 -46.49
N ALA A 802 5.57 4.01 -45.68
CA ALA A 802 6.01 5.39 -45.58
C ALA A 802 6.45 5.94 -46.95
N ARG A 803 5.89 7.08 -47.36
CA ARG A 803 6.17 7.76 -48.64
C ARG A 803 7.48 8.54 -48.63
N GLY A 804 8.02 8.84 -47.44
CA GLY A 804 9.24 9.61 -47.29
C GLY A 804 9.92 9.44 -45.93
N PRO A 805 11.15 9.96 -45.77
CA PRO A 805 11.96 9.80 -44.56
C PRO A 805 11.29 10.42 -43.33
N CYS A 806 10.67 11.60 -43.47
CA CYS A 806 9.99 12.26 -42.35
C CYS A 806 8.87 11.39 -41.76
N GLN A 807 8.06 10.75 -42.62
CA GLN A 807 6.98 9.87 -42.19
C GLN A 807 7.54 8.59 -41.55
N ARG A 808 8.56 7.98 -42.17
CA ARG A 808 9.21 6.76 -41.68
C ARG A 808 9.84 6.96 -40.30
N TRP A 809 10.66 8.01 -40.17
CA TRP A 809 11.35 8.33 -38.92
C TRP A 809 10.41 8.91 -37.87
N GLY A 810 9.40 9.68 -38.27
CA GLY A 810 8.38 10.20 -37.36
C GLY A 810 7.59 9.09 -36.67
N THR A 811 7.02 8.13 -37.43
CA THR A 811 6.27 7.02 -36.81
C THR A 811 7.16 6.11 -35.97
N ALA A 812 8.40 5.87 -36.43
CA ALA A 812 9.35 5.08 -35.67
C ALA A 812 9.78 5.78 -34.37
N GLY A 813 9.95 7.10 -34.40
CA GLY A 813 10.29 7.93 -33.25
C GLY A 813 9.19 7.95 -32.21
N LEU A 814 7.92 8.07 -32.61
CA LEU A 814 6.77 8.05 -31.69
C LEU A 814 6.63 6.69 -30.98
N LEU A 815 6.75 5.58 -31.73
CA LEU A 815 6.73 4.23 -31.17
C LEU A 815 7.93 3.95 -30.25
N ALA A 816 9.12 4.41 -30.63
CA ALA A 816 10.31 4.31 -29.80
C ALA A 816 10.18 5.17 -28.53
N GLY A 817 9.58 6.36 -28.62
CA GLY A 817 9.29 7.25 -27.50
C GLY A 817 8.32 6.63 -26.50
N LEU A 818 7.23 6.01 -26.98
CA LEU A 818 6.31 5.23 -26.14
C LEU A 818 7.04 4.10 -25.42
N GLY A 819 7.83 3.30 -26.16
CA GLY A 819 8.64 2.23 -25.57
C GLY A 819 9.60 2.76 -24.49
N ALA A 820 10.36 3.81 -24.80
CA ALA A 820 11.30 4.43 -23.87
C ALA A 820 10.60 4.97 -22.61
N PHE A 821 9.46 5.66 -22.75
CA PHE A 821 8.68 6.13 -21.61
C PHE A 821 8.22 4.97 -20.73
N CYS A 822 7.68 3.89 -21.32
CA CYS A 822 7.25 2.69 -20.60
C CYS A 822 8.39 2.07 -19.77
N PHE A 823 9.60 1.96 -20.33
CA PHE A 823 10.74 1.36 -19.61
C PHE A 823 11.37 2.29 -18.56
N LEU A 824 11.40 3.60 -18.83
CA LEU A 824 12.15 4.56 -18.02
C LEU A 824 11.30 5.26 -16.97
N GLY A 825 10.05 5.65 -17.25
CA GLY A 825 9.19 6.41 -16.33
C GLY A 825 7.82 5.78 -16.08
N GLY A 826 7.42 4.81 -16.90
CA GLY A 826 6.07 4.24 -16.89
C GLY A 826 5.67 3.58 -15.58
N ALA A 827 6.61 3.11 -14.77
CA ALA A 827 6.31 2.48 -13.48
C ALA A 827 5.79 3.47 -12.42
N ARG A 828 6.40 4.66 -12.32
CA ARG A 828 6.00 5.72 -11.38
C ARG A 828 4.92 6.63 -11.95
N TYR A 829 4.97 6.89 -13.26
CA TYR A 829 4.14 7.86 -13.96
C TYR A 829 3.19 7.16 -14.95
N THR A 830 2.44 6.15 -14.51
CA THR A 830 1.56 5.38 -15.42
C THR A 830 0.50 6.24 -16.09
N TYR A 831 0.05 7.32 -15.47
CA TYR A 831 -0.85 8.28 -16.11
C TYR A 831 -0.29 8.86 -17.42
N GLY A 832 1.04 9.00 -17.56
CA GLY A 832 1.68 9.46 -18.79
C GLY A 832 1.74 8.41 -19.89
N ILE A 833 1.45 7.15 -19.59
CA ILE A 833 1.38 6.07 -20.59
C ILE A 833 0.24 6.33 -21.58
N TYR A 834 -0.87 6.90 -21.10
CA TYR A 834 -1.99 7.29 -21.96
C TYR A 834 -1.56 8.34 -22.98
N GLU A 835 -0.95 9.43 -22.50
CA GLU A 835 -0.39 10.50 -23.33
C GLU A 835 0.65 9.94 -24.36
N ALA A 836 1.44 8.95 -23.94
CA ALA A 836 2.40 8.28 -24.81
C ALA A 836 1.75 7.34 -25.85
N VAL A 837 0.62 6.71 -25.52
CA VAL A 837 -0.14 5.86 -26.46
C VAL A 837 -0.92 6.71 -27.46
N GLU A 838 -1.38 7.89 -27.07
CA GLU A 838 -1.97 8.85 -28.00
C GLU A 838 -0.99 9.21 -29.12
N CYS A 839 0.30 9.38 -28.78
CA CYS A 839 1.37 9.55 -29.77
C CYS A 839 1.44 8.40 -30.79
N TYR A 840 1.17 7.16 -30.39
CA TYR A 840 1.09 6.02 -31.33
C TYR A 840 -0.10 6.13 -32.28
N PHE A 841 -1.28 6.48 -31.78
CA PHE A 841 -2.45 6.64 -32.62
C PHE A 841 -2.34 7.86 -33.55
N LEU A 842 -1.71 8.94 -33.09
CA LEU A 842 -1.33 10.07 -33.94
C LEU A 842 -0.34 9.62 -35.04
N ALA A 843 0.63 8.77 -34.72
CA ALA A 843 1.55 8.21 -35.72
C ALA A 843 0.80 7.45 -36.84
N ALA A 844 -0.29 6.75 -36.50
CA ALA A 844 -1.14 6.06 -37.47
C ALA A 844 -1.88 7.04 -38.40
N LEU A 845 -2.30 8.21 -37.90
CA LEU A 845 -2.95 9.26 -38.72
C LEU A 845 -2.05 9.86 -39.79
N PHE A 846 -0.74 9.98 -39.51
CA PHE A 846 0.23 10.48 -40.49
C PHE A 846 0.45 9.53 -41.66
N ARG A 847 -0.19 8.35 -41.69
CA ARG A 847 -0.18 7.40 -42.80
C ARG A 847 -1.56 7.31 -43.47
N PRO A 848 -1.92 8.28 -44.32
CA PRO A 848 -3.19 8.20 -45.03
C PRO A 848 -3.19 6.97 -45.94
N ALA A 849 -4.18 6.09 -45.78
CA ALA A 849 -4.48 5.04 -46.74
C ALA A 849 -5.05 5.67 -48.02
N VAL A 850 -4.32 5.66 -49.15
CA VAL A 850 -4.83 6.26 -50.40
C VAL A 850 -4.83 5.30 -51.59
N ARG A 851 -5.96 5.38 -52.31
CA ARG A 851 -6.36 4.88 -53.64
C ARG A 851 -5.39 3.94 -54.36
N ARG A 852 -5.93 2.75 -54.70
CA ARG A 852 -5.39 1.84 -55.71
C ARG A 852 -4.84 2.61 -56.92
N GLU A 853 -3.55 2.44 -57.19
CA GLU A 853 -2.89 2.89 -58.43
C GLU A 853 -3.44 2.20 -59.70
N GLY A 854 -4.35 1.23 -59.57
CA GLY A 854 -5.01 0.57 -60.71
C GLY A 854 -6.13 1.38 -61.38
N GLU A 855 -6.62 2.47 -60.78
CA GLU A 855 -7.73 3.27 -61.37
C GLU A 855 -7.24 4.35 -62.35
N CYS A 856 -5.96 4.72 -62.33
CA CYS A 856 -5.43 5.71 -63.28
C CYS A 856 -5.17 5.12 -64.67
N GLN A 857 -4.94 3.81 -64.78
CA GLN A 857 -4.76 3.15 -66.08
C GLN A 857 -6.10 2.76 -66.73
N ALA A 858 -7.13 2.44 -65.94
CA ALA A 858 -8.47 2.17 -66.46
C ALA A 858 -9.16 3.45 -66.99
N SER A 859 -8.87 4.61 -66.39
CA SER A 859 -9.37 5.92 -66.87
C SER A 859 -8.64 6.45 -68.10
N LEU A 860 -7.43 5.97 -68.40
CA LEU A 860 -6.67 6.35 -69.60
C LEU A 860 -6.96 5.37 -70.76
N GLY A 861 -7.15 4.08 -70.47
CA GLY A 861 -7.57 3.09 -71.47
C GLY A 861 -9.00 3.32 -71.98
N ALA A 862 -9.95 3.63 -71.08
CA ALA A 862 -11.33 3.92 -71.47
C ALA A 862 -11.49 5.24 -72.24
N LYS A 863 -10.50 6.15 -72.16
CA LYS A 863 -10.48 7.39 -72.96
C LYS A 863 -9.80 7.22 -74.33
N GLN A 864 -8.99 6.18 -74.51
CA GLN A 864 -8.42 5.84 -75.82
C GLN A 864 -9.37 4.98 -76.65
N GLU A 865 -10.19 4.12 -76.02
CA GLU A 865 -11.23 3.36 -76.74
C GLU A 865 -12.43 4.25 -77.16
N GLU A 866 -12.76 5.33 -76.44
CA GLU A 866 -13.79 6.30 -76.87
C GLU A 866 -13.31 7.28 -77.98
N GLU A 867 -12.01 7.44 -78.22
CA GLU A 867 -11.47 8.26 -79.32
C GLU A 867 -11.22 7.47 -80.61
N GLU A 868 -11.20 6.13 -80.56
CA GLU A 868 -11.02 5.25 -81.73
C GLU A 868 -12.35 4.73 -82.33
N GLU A 869 -13.47 4.90 -81.63
CA GLU A 869 -14.82 4.62 -82.15
C GLU A 869 -15.52 5.82 -82.83
N ASP A 870 -14.93 7.02 -82.78
CA ASP A 870 -15.51 8.26 -83.32
C ASP A 870 -14.67 8.90 -84.47
N ASN A 871 -13.87 8.10 -85.20
CA ASN A 871 -13.10 8.55 -86.36
C ASN A 871 -13.19 7.60 -87.57
#